data_AF-A0A9J8CSY6-F1
#
_entry.id   AF-A0A9J8CSY6-F1
#
_cell.length_a   1.000
_cell.length_b   1.000
_cell.length_c   1.000
_cell.angle_alpha   90.00
_cell.angle_beta   90.00
_cell.angle_gamma   90.00
#
_symmetry.space_group_name_H-M   'P 1'
#
loop_
_entity.id
_entity.type
_entity.pdbx_description
1 polymer ?
#
loop_
_entity_poly.entity_id
_entity_poly.type
_entity_poly.pdbx_seq_one_letter_code
_entity_poly.pdbx_strand_id
1 'polypeptide(L)'
;MAQALSEEEFHRMQAQLLELRTQNYQLSDELRKNTAELNSVRQKTSNLEKDYVKAQKALNKSKKAQEVDALLSENKMLQGKLHSQEDDFRLQNSTLMQELSKLCSQIEQLELENRSLREGQGLEGPASSSASGPVDAELLRLQAENSALQKKLKALQECADVNDGKAALIDGSAGTNGVQSDASGLSDDPSAPGNDQIDQAEVQSVKPEQWDNELSEVALKLQTEMEEKCLLREQLQTLEMSKQSEITKLQEENAKLSDKLKKKQESFQRLQVEKEALYNDSRTKIDEIQQRKEEELKSINLRVQKVQTDLMAANQNVAELKEQLQSKQKEHEMAIHALKDQVACQSAVSQEQVEGMLSENDALRTNLAALEQIQTVKTQELNLLREQNLALNAELQQRHTEQESFLAQKDDLNSQLQESNRANSRLLEQLTELGLEKDKLQQELEEARKTADKRKVMLDELAIEMAEEKSRHKEELSDVRLQHEKEVLSIRARYEKELRGLHEEKNRTEEEIRSQLRDERARTKELESLQPYVEELKAQVQSMEGTKGWFERRLKEAEETMENSKLDHAEEIQTLQKAHTLQLEAKAAEVEAVKQQVSGMQKEREELNNTISKLKQEIKDTVDGQRILEKKGSSALKDLKRQLHLERKRADKLQERLQEILTNTKTRTGLEELVLSEINSPSRMQQTGDSSSISSFSYREIMKDGASAPSTNKSNTSSPQSQRPADLSDDEVSELFQRLAEVQQEKWMLEEKVKHLEVSCASMADDICKKTAIIETYVMDSRRGLQMRSGDR
;
A
#
# COMPACT_ATOMS: atom_id res chain seq x y z
N MET A 1 12.96 39.52 -47.77
CA MET A 1 13.97 39.11 -48.78
C MET A 1 13.74 37.63 -49.05
N ALA A 2 13.43 37.24 -50.29
CA ALA A 2 13.36 35.83 -50.67
C ALA A 2 14.69 35.47 -51.35
N GLN A 3 15.51 34.66 -50.69
CA GLN A 3 16.59 33.97 -51.40
C GLN A 3 15.92 32.87 -52.24
N ALA A 4 16.06 32.96 -53.56
CA ALA A 4 15.67 31.87 -54.43
C ALA A 4 16.60 30.68 -54.15
N LEU A 5 16.02 29.49 -53.97
CA LEU A 5 16.75 28.24 -54.00
C LEU A 5 17.54 28.15 -55.31
N SER A 6 18.77 27.64 -55.26
CA SER A 6 19.48 27.32 -56.50
C SER A 6 18.74 26.22 -57.26
N GLU A 7 18.93 26.19 -58.58
CA GLU A 7 18.26 25.22 -59.45
C GLU A 7 18.63 23.78 -59.08
N GLU A 8 19.88 23.54 -58.62
CA GLU A 8 20.33 22.24 -58.11
C GLU A 8 19.65 21.85 -56.78
N GLU A 9 19.46 22.78 -55.86
CA GLU A 9 18.74 22.53 -54.60
C GLU A 9 17.26 22.22 -54.84
N PHE A 10 16.63 22.94 -55.78
CA PHE A 10 15.25 22.67 -56.18
C PHE A 10 15.11 21.27 -56.80
N HIS A 11 15.99 20.88 -57.73
CA HIS A 11 15.96 19.54 -58.31
C HIS A 11 16.28 18.43 -57.29
N ARG A 12 17.24 18.65 -56.37
CA ARG A 12 17.53 17.70 -55.27
C ARG A 12 16.32 17.51 -54.36
N MET A 13 15.66 18.61 -53.96
CA MET A 13 14.47 18.57 -53.13
C MET A 13 13.28 17.92 -53.86
N GLN A 14 13.11 18.18 -55.16
CA GLN A 14 12.08 17.53 -55.98
C GLN A 14 12.31 16.02 -56.10
N ALA A 15 13.55 15.58 -56.29
CA ALA A 15 13.91 14.16 -56.31
C ALA A 15 13.62 13.48 -54.96
N GLN A 16 14.04 14.09 -53.84
CA GLN A 16 13.75 13.60 -52.49
C GLN A 16 12.23 13.53 -52.21
N LEU A 17 11.45 14.53 -52.65
CA LEU A 17 9.99 14.52 -52.52
C LEU A 17 9.34 13.37 -53.31
N LEU A 18 9.86 13.09 -54.52
CA LEU A 18 9.39 12.00 -55.37
C LEU A 18 9.75 10.63 -54.78
N GLU A 19 10.95 10.49 -54.23
CA GLU A 19 11.42 9.28 -53.54
C GLU A 19 10.59 9.01 -52.29
N LEU A 20 10.44 10.00 -51.39
CA LEU A 20 9.59 9.89 -50.19
C LEU A 20 8.14 9.55 -50.54
N ARG A 21 7.60 10.12 -51.62
CA ARG A 21 6.25 9.78 -52.10
C ARG A 21 6.16 8.35 -52.63
N THR A 22 7.20 7.86 -53.29
CA THR A 22 7.30 6.47 -53.79
C THR A 22 7.35 5.49 -52.63
N GLN A 23 8.23 5.75 -51.65
CA GLN A 23 8.32 4.98 -50.41
C GLN A 23 6.99 4.98 -49.64
N ASN A 24 6.31 6.13 -49.56
CA ASN A 24 5.01 6.25 -48.88
C ASN A 24 3.90 5.40 -49.56
N TYR A 25 3.88 5.34 -50.90
CA TYR A 25 2.98 4.43 -51.62
C TYR A 25 3.31 2.96 -51.36
N GLN A 26 4.60 2.57 -51.42
CA GLN A 26 5.04 1.20 -51.13
C GLN A 26 4.63 0.75 -49.72
N LEU A 27 4.95 1.56 -48.70
CA LEU A 27 4.53 1.32 -47.31
C LEU A 27 3.00 1.26 -47.16
N SER A 28 2.24 2.03 -47.96
CA SER A 28 0.78 2.01 -47.97
C SER A 28 0.16 0.78 -48.65
N ASP A 29 0.85 0.17 -49.61
CA ASP A 29 0.49 -1.13 -50.19
C ASP A 29 0.86 -2.29 -49.25
N GLU A 30 2.06 -2.25 -48.65
CA GLU A 30 2.49 -3.22 -47.63
C GLU A 30 1.58 -3.22 -46.40
N LEU A 31 1.20 -2.04 -45.89
CA LEU A 31 0.27 -1.93 -44.76
C LEU A 31 -1.11 -2.51 -45.11
N ARG A 32 -1.60 -2.33 -46.34
CA ARG A 32 -2.83 -2.97 -46.83
C ARG A 32 -2.70 -4.49 -46.92
N LYS A 33 -1.58 -5.01 -47.45
CA LYS A 33 -1.28 -6.45 -47.52
C LYS A 33 -1.21 -7.08 -46.12
N ASN A 34 -0.44 -6.47 -45.22
CA ASN A 34 -0.29 -6.92 -43.83
C ASN A 34 -1.63 -6.88 -43.08
N THR A 35 -2.48 -5.87 -43.33
CA THR A 35 -3.84 -5.80 -42.77
C THR A 35 -4.74 -6.93 -43.28
N ALA A 36 -4.67 -7.27 -44.57
CA ALA A 36 -5.43 -8.39 -45.14
C ALA A 36 -4.95 -9.75 -44.57
N GLU A 37 -3.64 -9.95 -44.43
CA GLU A 37 -3.06 -11.15 -43.84
C GLU A 37 -3.41 -11.29 -42.35
N LEU A 38 -3.30 -10.20 -41.57
CA LEU A 38 -3.73 -10.13 -40.17
C LEU A 38 -5.22 -10.50 -40.00
N ASN A 39 -6.09 -10.02 -40.89
CA ASN A 39 -7.51 -10.36 -40.86
C ASN A 39 -7.75 -11.84 -41.25
N SER A 40 -6.98 -12.39 -42.20
CA SER A 40 -7.00 -13.82 -42.52
C SER A 40 -6.59 -14.69 -41.33
N VAL A 41 -5.53 -14.30 -40.60
CA VAL A 41 -5.07 -14.99 -39.39
C VAL A 41 -6.14 -14.90 -38.29
N ARG A 42 -6.69 -13.71 -38.01
CA ARG A 42 -7.79 -13.53 -37.03
C ARG A 42 -9.00 -14.42 -37.34
N GLN A 43 -9.39 -14.54 -38.61
CA GLN A 43 -10.49 -15.42 -39.01
C GLN A 43 -10.16 -16.91 -38.82
N LYS A 44 -8.91 -17.33 -39.09
CA LYS A 44 -8.44 -18.69 -38.82
C LYS A 44 -8.46 -19.00 -37.32
N THR A 45 -7.93 -18.10 -36.48
CA THR A 45 -7.97 -18.23 -35.01
C THR A 45 -9.41 -18.36 -34.51
N SER A 46 -10.32 -17.48 -34.95
CA SER A 46 -11.72 -17.55 -34.54
C SER A 46 -12.44 -18.82 -35.01
N ASN A 47 -11.98 -19.48 -36.08
CA ASN A 47 -12.52 -20.78 -36.49
C ASN A 47 -11.95 -21.91 -35.62
N LEU A 48 -10.64 -21.90 -35.36
CA LEU A 48 -9.98 -22.87 -34.47
C LEU A 48 -10.52 -22.80 -33.03
N GLU A 49 -10.81 -21.61 -32.50
CA GLU A 49 -11.48 -21.42 -31.20
C GLU A 49 -12.86 -22.10 -31.17
N LYS A 50 -13.67 -21.92 -32.23
CA LYS A 50 -15.00 -22.56 -32.33
C LYS A 50 -14.87 -24.08 -32.38
N ASP A 51 -13.88 -24.61 -33.09
CA ASP A 51 -13.67 -26.05 -33.22
C ASP A 51 -13.04 -26.67 -31.96
N TYR A 52 -12.15 -25.96 -31.27
CA TYR A 52 -11.68 -26.30 -29.93
C TYR A 52 -12.84 -26.36 -28.92
N VAL A 53 -13.73 -25.36 -28.91
CA VAL A 53 -14.92 -25.36 -28.04
C VAL A 53 -15.90 -26.49 -28.38
N LYS A 54 -16.02 -26.90 -29.66
CA LYS A 54 -16.76 -28.12 -30.04
C LYS A 54 -16.07 -29.39 -29.53
N ALA A 55 -14.75 -29.51 -29.70
CA ALA A 55 -13.97 -30.65 -29.24
C ALA A 55 -14.03 -30.80 -27.72
N GLN A 56 -13.87 -29.72 -26.96
CA GLN A 56 -14.02 -29.72 -25.50
C GLN A 56 -15.45 -30.10 -25.08
N LYS A 57 -16.48 -29.63 -25.77
CA LYS A 57 -17.88 -30.03 -25.52
C LYS A 57 -18.17 -31.49 -25.89
N ALA A 58 -17.40 -32.09 -26.81
CA ALA A 58 -17.45 -33.52 -27.12
C ALA A 58 -16.70 -34.34 -26.07
N LEU A 59 -15.50 -33.89 -25.65
CA LEU A 59 -14.69 -34.51 -24.59
C LEU A 59 -15.46 -34.55 -23.27
N ASN A 60 -15.99 -33.42 -22.81
CA ASN A 60 -16.77 -33.31 -21.57
C ASN A 60 -18.07 -34.14 -21.59
N LYS A 61 -18.55 -34.57 -22.77
CA LYS A 61 -19.70 -35.48 -22.95
C LYS A 61 -19.29 -36.94 -23.18
N SER A 62 -18.01 -37.22 -23.39
CA SER A 62 -17.50 -38.56 -23.63
C SER A 62 -17.40 -39.30 -22.31
N LYS A 63 -18.21 -40.34 -22.12
CA LYS A 63 -18.13 -41.20 -20.94
C LYS A 63 -16.72 -41.76 -20.73
N LYS A 64 -16.04 -42.17 -21.81
CA LYS A 64 -14.65 -42.64 -21.77
C LYS A 64 -13.65 -41.59 -21.26
N ALA A 65 -13.89 -40.30 -21.49
CA ALA A 65 -13.02 -39.25 -20.93
C ALA A 65 -13.28 -39.11 -19.42
N GLN A 66 -14.56 -39.06 -19.01
CA GLN A 66 -14.95 -39.00 -17.59
C GLN A 66 -14.49 -40.24 -16.81
N GLU A 67 -14.52 -41.43 -17.42
CA GLU A 67 -14.01 -42.69 -16.88
C GLU A 67 -12.49 -42.63 -16.69
N VAL A 68 -11.74 -42.08 -17.65
CA VAL A 68 -10.29 -41.88 -17.53
C VAL A 68 -9.94 -40.83 -16.47
N ASP A 69 -10.64 -39.70 -16.43
CA ASP A 69 -10.43 -38.66 -15.40
C ASP A 69 -10.73 -39.21 -13.98
N ALA A 70 -11.78 -40.03 -13.83
CA ALA A 70 -12.10 -40.71 -12.58
C ALA A 70 -11.02 -41.72 -12.17
N LEU A 71 -10.52 -42.53 -13.11
CA LEU A 71 -9.43 -43.49 -12.86
C LEU A 71 -8.10 -42.78 -12.53
N LEU A 72 -7.80 -41.63 -13.14
CA LEU A 72 -6.63 -40.81 -12.81
C LEU A 72 -6.77 -40.19 -11.41
N SER A 73 -7.96 -39.72 -11.05
CA SER A 73 -8.30 -39.26 -9.69
C SER A 73 -8.12 -40.37 -8.65
N GLU A 74 -8.65 -41.57 -8.93
CA GLU A 74 -8.50 -42.74 -8.05
C GLU A 74 -7.04 -43.17 -7.92
N ASN A 75 -6.30 -43.28 -9.03
CA ASN A 75 -4.89 -43.64 -9.01
C ASN A 75 -4.05 -42.65 -8.20
N LYS A 76 -4.32 -41.34 -8.32
CA LYS A 76 -3.68 -40.30 -7.52
C LYS A 76 -4.02 -40.43 -6.02
N MET A 77 -5.25 -40.79 -5.67
CA MET A 77 -5.63 -41.09 -4.28
C MET A 77 -4.90 -42.33 -3.74
N LEU A 78 -4.79 -43.39 -4.54
CA LEU A 78 -4.10 -44.62 -4.17
C LEU A 78 -2.59 -44.40 -4.02
N GLN A 79 -1.96 -43.62 -4.90
CA GLN A 79 -0.56 -43.20 -4.74
C GLN A 79 -0.35 -42.40 -3.44
N GLY A 80 -1.25 -41.48 -3.09
CA GLY A 80 -1.18 -40.73 -1.83
C GLY A 80 -1.30 -41.62 -0.60
N LYS A 81 -2.18 -42.63 -0.62
CA LYS A 81 -2.29 -43.64 0.44
C LYS A 81 -1.03 -44.50 0.55
N LEU A 82 -0.44 -44.89 -0.58
CA LEU A 82 0.81 -45.67 -0.61
C LEU A 82 1.97 -44.89 0.00
N HIS A 83 2.16 -43.62 -0.39
CA HIS A 83 3.21 -42.76 0.20
C HIS A 83 3.02 -42.59 1.71
N SER A 84 1.79 -42.38 2.18
CA SER A 84 1.49 -42.32 3.62
C SER A 84 1.91 -43.60 4.34
N GLN A 85 1.64 -44.77 3.76
CA GLN A 85 2.05 -46.05 4.33
C GLN A 85 3.57 -46.28 4.27
N GLU A 86 4.24 -45.85 3.19
CA GLU A 86 5.70 -45.90 3.09
C GLU A 86 6.37 -45.01 4.14
N ASP A 87 5.84 -43.81 4.41
CA ASP A 87 6.34 -42.91 5.45
C ASP A 87 6.01 -43.41 6.87
N ASP A 88 4.84 -44.03 7.10
CA ASP A 88 4.54 -44.75 8.35
C ASP A 88 5.53 -45.91 8.58
N PHE A 89 5.84 -46.71 7.56
CA PHE A 89 6.84 -47.78 7.64
C PHE A 89 8.27 -47.25 7.86
N ARG A 90 8.65 -46.13 7.23
CA ARG A 90 9.93 -45.45 7.48
C ARG A 90 10.02 -44.95 8.91
N LEU A 91 8.96 -44.34 9.44
CA LEU A 91 8.88 -43.86 10.82
C LEU A 91 8.97 -45.02 11.81
N GLN A 92 8.26 -46.13 11.55
CA GLN A 92 8.33 -47.33 12.37
C GLN A 92 9.75 -47.92 12.38
N ASN A 93 10.41 -48.02 11.21
CA ASN A 93 11.77 -48.54 11.10
C ASN A 93 12.80 -47.61 11.78
N SER A 94 12.68 -46.30 11.59
CA SER A 94 13.50 -45.30 12.29
C SER A 94 13.33 -45.39 13.81
N THR A 95 12.10 -45.58 14.29
CA THR A 95 11.81 -45.75 15.72
C THR A 95 12.44 -47.04 16.25
N LEU A 96 12.29 -48.16 15.53
CA LEU A 96 12.90 -49.44 15.88
C LEU A 96 14.44 -49.34 15.95
N MET A 97 15.08 -48.67 15.00
CA MET A 97 16.53 -48.44 15.01
C MET A 97 16.96 -47.55 16.19
N GLN A 98 16.16 -46.57 16.61
CA GLN A 98 16.43 -45.77 17.81
C GLN A 98 16.29 -46.59 19.10
N GLU A 99 15.24 -47.43 19.23
CA GLU A 99 15.10 -48.31 20.40
C GLU A 99 16.20 -49.38 20.46
N LEU A 100 16.62 -49.95 19.32
CA LEU A 100 17.78 -50.84 19.25
C LEU A 100 19.06 -50.12 19.68
N SER A 101 19.27 -48.87 19.24
CA SER A 101 20.45 -48.06 19.63
C SER A 101 20.47 -47.75 21.13
N LYS A 102 19.30 -47.46 21.73
CA LYS A 102 19.14 -47.30 23.19
C LYS A 102 19.44 -48.60 23.93
N LEU A 103 18.94 -49.74 23.45
CA LEU A 103 19.19 -51.06 24.05
C LEU A 103 20.67 -51.43 23.97
N CYS A 104 21.36 -51.18 22.85
CA CYS A 104 22.82 -51.34 22.76
C CYS A 104 23.55 -50.45 23.77
N SER A 105 23.20 -49.16 23.85
CA SER A 105 23.78 -48.22 24.82
C SER A 105 23.55 -48.67 26.27
N GLN A 106 22.38 -49.21 26.58
CA GLN A 106 22.02 -49.73 27.89
C GLN A 106 22.74 -51.04 28.22
N ILE A 107 22.97 -51.91 27.23
CA ILE A 107 23.80 -53.11 27.38
C ILE A 107 25.26 -52.72 27.64
N GLU A 108 25.84 -51.80 26.86
CA GLU A 108 27.19 -51.27 27.09
C GLU A 108 27.34 -50.65 28.48
N GLN A 109 26.34 -49.89 28.94
CA GLN A 109 26.30 -49.31 30.28
C GLN A 109 26.21 -50.39 31.38
N LEU A 110 25.36 -51.42 31.20
CA LEU A 110 25.27 -52.56 32.12
C LEU A 110 26.53 -53.43 32.10
N GLU A 111 27.26 -53.52 30.99
CA GLU A 111 28.56 -54.18 30.92
C GLU A 111 29.66 -53.35 31.61
N LEU A 112 29.61 -52.02 31.52
CA LEU A 112 30.49 -51.13 32.29
C LEU A 112 30.18 -51.20 33.79
N GLU A 113 28.90 -51.28 34.18
CA GLU A 113 28.49 -51.50 35.57
C GLU A 113 28.91 -52.89 36.06
N ASN A 114 28.73 -53.95 35.27
CA ASN A 114 29.21 -55.30 35.61
C ASN A 114 30.74 -55.37 35.72
N ARG A 115 31.48 -54.64 34.88
CA ARG A 115 32.94 -54.49 35.02
C ARG A 115 33.28 -53.75 36.32
N SER A 116 32.65 -52.61 36.58
CA SER A 116 32.83 -51.81 37.80
C SER A 116 32.52 -52.60 39.08
N LEU A 117 31.49 -53.45 39.07
CA LEU A 117 31.12 -54.32 40.19
C LEU A 117 32.09 -55.51 40.36
N ARG A 118 32.68 -56.03 39.28
CA ARG A 118 33.73 -57.06 39.33
C ARG A 118 35.07 -56.49 39.81
N GLU A 119 35.44 -55.29 39.35
CA GLU A 119 36.62 -54.56 39.79
C GLU A 119 36.47 -54.09 41.25
N GLY A 120 35.25 -53.69 41.65
CA GLY A 120 34.87 -53.43 43.05
C GLY A 120 34.89 -54.66 43.97
N GLN A 121 35.09 -55.86 43.45
CA GLN A 121 35.35 -57.09 44.24
C GLN A 121 36.86 -57.45 44.31
N GLY A 122 37.77 -56.63 43.77
CA GLY A 122 39.17 -57.01 43.53
C GLY A 122 40.22 -55.99 44.00
N LEU A 123 40.22 -55.62 45.29
CA LEU A 123 41.27 -54.78 45.90
C LEU A 123 41.92 -55.40 47.15
N GLU A 124 42.73 -56.45 46.98
CA GLU A 124 43.94 -56.68 47.80
C GLU A 124 44.82 -57.82 47.24
N GLY A 125 46.12 -57.79 47.56
CA GLY A 125 46.99 -58.98 47.63
C GLY A 125 47.59 -59.55 46.32
N PRO A 126 48.92 -59.79 46.25
CA PRO A 126 49.56 -60.45 45.11
C PRO A 126 49.76 -61.97 45.28
N ALA A 127 50.01 -62.62 44.14
CA ALA A 127 50.61 -63.96 43.95
C ALA A 127 49.71 -65.21 43.94
N SER A 128 50.12 -66.15 43.06
CA SER A 128 49.81 -67.59 43.03
C SER A 128 48.36 -68.10 42.94
N SER A 129 48.03 -68.55 41.72
CA SER A 129 47.32 -69.81 41.40
C SER A 129 45.84 -70.04 41.79
N SER A 130 45.05 -70.24 40.73
CA SER A 130 43.96 -71.24 40.59
C SER A 130 42.72 -71.18 41.49
N ALA A 131 41.66 -70.55 40.96
CA ALA A 131 40.26 -70.96 41.18
C ALA A 131 39.32 -70.46 40.06
N SER A 132 39.50 -70.91 38.81
CA SER A 132 38.44 -70.85 37.79
C SER A 132 37.58 -72.13 37.84
N GLY A 133 36.34 -72.05 37.35
CA GLY A 133 35.31 -73.08 37.54
C GLY A 133 35.54 -74.41 36.80
N PRO A 134 34.72 -75.45 37.07
CA PRO A 134 35.08 -76.84 36.78
C PRO A 134 35.20 -77.25 35.29
N VAL A 135 34.65 -76.46 34.38
CA VAL A 135 34.38 -76.88 32.99
C VAL A 135 35.65 -77.03 32.15
N ASP A 136 36.62 -76.13 32.28
CA ASP A 136 37.87 -76.19 31.49
C ASP A 136 38.76 -77.37 31.91
N ALA A 137 38.74 -77.72 33.21
CA ALA A 137 39.44 -78.89 33.74
C ALA A 137 38.81 -80.21 33.24
N GLU A 138 37.49 -80.23 33.07
CA GLU A 138 36.76 -81.38 32.52
C GLU A 138 37.01 -81.53 31.00
N LEU A 139 37.06 -80.43 30.25
CA LEU A 139 37.35 -80.45 28.82
C LEU A 139 38.77 -80.99 28.53
N LEU A 140 39.79 -80.50 29.25
CA LEU A 140 41.16 -81.04 29.13
C LEU A 140 41.23 -82.52 29.52
N ARG A 141 40.48 -82.95 30.55
CA ARG A 141 40.41 -84.35 30.98
C ARG A 141 39.86 -85.25 29.87
N LEU A 142 38.73 -84.87 29.26
CA LEU A 142 38.10 -85.64 28.18
C LEU A 142 38.94 -85.68 26.90
N GLN A 143 39.74 -84.63 26.63
CA GLN A 143 40.67 -84.59 25.49
C GLN A 143 41.92 -85.47 25.72
N ALA A 144 42.43 -85.50 26.96
CA ALA A 144 43.49 -86.45 27.36
C ALA A 144 42.99 -87.90 27.35
N GLU A 145 41.76 -88.14 27.80
CA GLU A 145 41.12 -89.46 27.82
C GLU A 145 40.86 -90.00 26.41
N ASN A 146 40.39 -89.18 25.47
CA ASN A 146 40.32 -89.54 24.05
C ASN A 146 41.70 -89.93 23.48
N SER A 147 42.76 -89.17 23.82
CA SER A 147 44.12 -89.48 23.38
C SER A 147 44.64 -90.80 23.98
N ALA A 148 44.26 -91.13 25.21
CA ALA A 148 44.58 -92.41 25.86
C ALA A 148 43.78 -93.58 25.24
N LEU A 149 42.51 -93.38 24.90
CA LEU A 149 41.67 -94.36 24.23
C LEU A 149 42.16 -94.65 22.80
N GLN A 150 42.54 -93.64 22.02
CA GLN A 150 43.14 -93.83 20.70
C GLN A 150 44.46 -94.61 20.77
N LYS A 151 45.30 -94.36 21.80
CA LYS A 151 46.51 -95.18 22.03
C LYS A 151 46.18 -96.64 22.41
N LYS A 152 45.13 -96.88 23.22
CA LYS A 152 44.67 -98.25 23.55
C LYS A 152 44.09 -98.98 22.34
N LEU A 153 43.35 -98.27 21.47
CA LEU A 153 42.87 -98.82 20.20
C LEU A 153 44.03 -99.27 19.31
N LYS A 154 45.05 -98.42 19.13
CA LYS A 154 46.22 -98.77 18.33
C LYS A 154 47.02 -99.93 18.93
N ALA A 155 47.16 -99.99 20.26
CA ALA A 155 47.82 -101.09 20.96
C ALA A 155 47.06 -102.44 20.93
N LEU A 156 45.79 -102.46 20.54
CA LEU A 156 45.03 -103.69 20.29
C LEU A 156 45.02 -104.11 18.80
N GLN A 157 45.51 -103.25 17.91
CA GLN A 157 45.63 -103.52 16.46
C GLN A 157 46.93 -104.26 16.10
N GLU A 158 47.94 -104.27 16.99
CA GLU A 158 49.31 -104.76 16.72
C GLU A 158 49.63 -106.13 17.39
N CYS A 159 48.61 -106.93 17.74
CA CYS A 159 48.76 -108.25 18.39
C CYS A 159 48.14 -109.44 17.62
N ALA A 160 48.03 -109.33 16.29
CA ALA A 160 47.67 -110.45 15.42
C ALA A 160 48.58 -110.47 14.16
N ASP A 161 48.83 -111.68 13.66
CA ASP A 161 49.40 -112.01 12.35
C ASP A 161 50.81 -111.46 12.02
N VAL A 162 51.78 -111.94 12.81
CA VAL A 162 53.07 -112.36 12.26
C VAL A 162 52.84 -113.54 11.32
N ASN A 163 53.28 -113.48 10.05
CA ASN A 163 54.47 -114.25 9.61
C ASN A 163 54.95 -113.99 8.16
N ASP A 164 56.23 -114.31 7.92
CA ASP A 164 56.91 -114.65 6.65
C ASP A 164 56.68 -113.81 5.38
N GLY A 165 57.60 -112.85 5.17
CA GLY A 165 58.17 -112.59 3.85
C GLY A 165 59.66 -112.98 3.84
N LYS A 166 60.16 -113.58 2.76
CA LYS A 166 61.59 -113.92 2.63
C LYS A 166 62.12 -113.63 1.22
N ALA A 167 63.08 -112.70 1.12
CA ALA A 167 63.66 -112.24 -0.14
C ALA A 167 65.13 -112.64 -0.29
N ALA A 168 65.49 -113.17 -1.46
CA ALA A 168 66.86 -113.42 -1.94
C ALA A 168 66.81 -113.87 -3.42
N LEU A 169 67.76 -113.58 -4.30
CA LEU A 169 68.73 -112.47 -4.35
C LEU A 169 69.27 -112.36 -5.81
N ILE A 170 69.32 -111.15 -6.38
CA ILE A 170 70.27 -110.62 -7.39
C ILE A 170 70.71 -111.49 -8.61
N ASP A 171 70.36 -110.99 -9.81
CA ASP A 171 71.12 -111.02 -11.09
C ASP A 171 71.36 -112.37 -11.83
N GLY A 172 71.77 -112.32 -13.11
CA GLY A 172 72.23 -113.48 -13.90
C GLY A 172 71.66 -113.58 -15.33
N SER A 173 72.16 -112.77 -16.25
CA SER A 173 71.75 -112.74 -17.67
C SER A 173 72.02 -114.01 -18.50
N ALA A 174 71.08 -114.31 -19.41
CA ALA A 174 71.22 -115.05 -20.69
C ALA A 174 71.62 -116.55 -20.71
N GLY A 175 71.11 -117.27 -21.72
CA GLY A 175 71.71 -118.52 -22.21
C GLY A 175 70.76 -119.69 -22.47
N THR A 176 70.36 -119.85 -23.74
CA THR A 176 70.08 -121.13 -24.45
C THR A 176 69.87 -122.43 -23.67
N ASN A 177 68.82 -123.19 -24.01
CA ASN A 177 68.92 -124.66 -23.97
C ASN A 177 68.08 -125.34 -25.07
N GLY A 178 68.58 -126.47 -25.57
CA GLY A 178 68.00 -127.25 -26.66
C GLY A 178 67.70 -128.70 -26.27
N VAL A 179 66.88 -129.36 -27.10
CA VAL A 179 66.33 -130.72 -26.90
C VAL A 179 67.41 -131.80 -26.63
N GLN A 180 67.14 -132.70 -25.67
CA GLN A 180 67.91 -133.93 -25.46
C GLN A 180 67.62 -135.00 -26.52
N SER A 181 68.64 -135.74 -26.97
CA SER A 181 68.56 -137.16 -27.38
C SER A 181 69.97 -137.75 -27.50
N ASP A 182 70.17 -138.99 -27.03
CA ASP A 182 71.49 -139.61 -26.84
C ASP A 182 72.01 -140.45 -28.02
N ALA A 183 73.32 -140.77 -27.90
CA ALA A 183 74.01 -142.02 -28.28
C ALA A 183 74.73 -142.13 -29.66
N SER A 184 76.07 -142.26 -29.63
CA SER A 184 76.86 -143.45 -30.09
C SER A 184 78.38 -143.17 -30.29
N GLY A 185 79.28 -144.11 -29.94
CA GLY A 185 80.64 -144.22 -30.53
C GLY A 185 81.80 -144.87 -29.72
N LEU A 186 82.60 -145.76 -30.38
CA LEU A 186 83.97 -146.30 -30.04
C LEU A 186 84.14 -147.32 -28.85
N SER A 187 85.11 -148.27 -28.77
CA SER A 187 85.93 -149.08 -29.74
C SER A 187 86.89 -150.17 -29.08
N ASP A 188 87.00 -151.39 -29.66
CA ASP A 188 88.13 -152.40 -29.85
C ASP A 188 88.84 -153.35 -28.77
N ASP A 189 89.07 -154.65 -29.19
CA ASP A 189 90.16 -155.71 -28.97
C ASP A 189 90.37 -156.65 -27.69
N PRO A 190 91.17 -157.81 -27.62
CA PRO A 190 91.29 -159.14 -28.40
C PRO A 190 91.68 -160.55 -27.67
N SER A 191 91.58 -161.81 -28.30
CA SER A 191 92.53 -163.08 -28.33
C SER A 191 92.16 -164.68 -28.08
N ALA A 192 92.64 -165.72 -28.92
CA ALA A 192 93.17 -167.22 -28.73
C ALA A 192 92.57 -168.72 -29.24
N PRO A 193 93.33 -169.89 -29.65
CA PRO A 193 93.03 -171.23 -30.54
C PRO A 193 93.61 -172.82 -30.35
N GLY A 194 93.48 -173.94 -31.26
CA GLY A 194 94.02 -175.48 -31.23
C GLY A 194 93.88 -176.69 -32.41
N ASN A 195 94.40 -178.04 -32.41
CA ASN A 195 94.36 -179.25 -33.50
C ASN A 195 94.75 -180.89 -33.29
N ASP A 196 94.94 -181.91 -34.31
CA ASP A 196 94.78 -183.52 -34.34
C ASP A 196 95.56 -184.65 -35.35
N GLN A 197 95.48 -186.10 -35.33
CA GLN A 197 95.73 -187.35 -36.38
C GLN A 197 96.49 -188.82 -36.03
N ILE A 198 96.79 -190.10 -36.66
CA ILE A 198 96.50 -191.28 -37.75
C ILE A 198 97.58 -192.60 -37.79
N ASP A 199 97.76 -193.91 -38.40
CA ASP A 199 97.16 -195.27 -39.04
C ASP A 199 98.13 -196.59 -39.57
N GLN A 200 97.70 -197.90 -40.01
CA GLN A 200 98.22 -199.14 -40.95
C GLN A 200 98.94 -200.66 -40.69
N ALA A 201 98.83 -201.84 -41.55
CA ALA A 201 99.53 -203.31 -41.55
C ALA A 201 99.30 -204.58 -42.66
N GLU A 202 100.10 -205.78 -42.87
CA GLU A 202 99.87 -207.12 -43.75
C GLU A 202 100.81 -208.54 -43.85
N VAL A 203 100.56 -209.67 -44.72
CA VAL A 203 101.25 -211.01 -45.37
C VAL A 203 101.70 -212.49 -44.75
N GLN A 204 102.20 -213.72 -45.33
CA GLN A 204 101.96 -214.88 -46.42
C GLN A 204 102.94 -216.27 -46.52
N SER A 205 102.68 -217.57 -47.09
CA SER A 205 103.65 -218.85 -47.39
C SER A 205 103.21 -220.34 -48.05
N VAL A 206 104.05 -221.36 -48.63
CA VAL A 206 103.77 -222.80 -49.33
C VAL A 206 104.94 -223.99 -49.62
N LYS A 207 104.75 -225.41 -49.84
CA LYS A 207 105.71 -226.56 -50.47
C LYS A 207 105.28 -228.17 -50.75
N PRO A 208 105.87 -229.11 -51.66
CA PRO A 208 105.59 -230.65 -51.98
C PRO A 208 106.74 -231.80 -52.37
N GLU A 209 106.52 -233.18 -52.70
CA GLU A 209 107.43 -234.37 -53.33
C GLU A 209 106.85 -235.92 -53.31
N GLN A 210 107.24 -237.24 -53.76
CA GLN A 210 108.17 -238.26 -54.57
C GLN A 210 107.56 -239.80 -54.71
N TRP A 211 107.92 -241.09 -55.21
CA TRP A 211 109.00 -242.09 -55.82
C TRP A 211 108.52 -243.43 -56.71
N ASP A 212 109.09 -244.73 -56.75
CA ASP A 212 108.88 -245.95 -57.75
C ASP A 212 109.20 -247.55 -57.49
N ASN A 213 108.62 -248.60 -58.23
CA ASN A 213 108.89 -250.11 -58.52
C ASN A 213 108.20 -250.72 -59.83
N GLU A 214 107.94 -249.88 -60.85
CA GLU A 214 108.01 -250.15 -62.31
C GLU A 214 106.94 -250.90 -63.17
N LEU A 215 106.48 -252.15 -62.97
CA LEU A 215 105.51 -252.77 -63.95
C LEU A 215 104.03 -252.74 -63.51
N SER A 216 103.75 -252.83 -62.22
CA SER A 216 102.41 -252.54 -61.68
C SER A 216 102.22 -251.04 -61.39
N GLU A 217 103.31 -250.28 -61.31
CA GLU A 217 103.28 -248.93 -60.75
C GLU A 217 103.02 -247.83 -61.79
N VAL A 218 103.50 -248.01 -63.03
CA VAL A 218 103.17 -247.12 -64.15
C VAL A 218 101.66 -247.07 -64.41
N ALA A 219 100.95 -248.18 -64.16
CA ALA A 219 99.48 -248.23 -64.23
C ALA A 219 98.79 -247.43 -63.09
N LEU A 220 99.39 -247.38 -61.90
CA LEU A 220 98.84 -246.66 -60.75
C LEU A 220 99.08 -245.15 -60.85
N LYS A 221 100.29 -244.75 -61.29
CA LYS A 221 100.70 -243.34 -61.48
C LYS A 221 99.84 -242.58 -62.47
N LEU A 222 99.35 -243.25 -63.52
CA LEU A 222 98.46 -242.64 -64.49
C LEU A 222 97.09 -242.29 -63.90
N GLN A 223 96.59 -243.09 -62.95
CA GLN A 223 95.32 -242.85 -62.28
C GLN A 223 95.40 -241.63 -61.34
N THR A 224 96.47 -241.53 -60.55
CA THR A 224 96.66 -240.43 -59.59
C THR A 224 96.84 -239.07 -60.28
N GLU A 225 97.60 -239.00 -61.37
CA GLU A 225 97.76 -237.78 -62.19
C GLU A 225 96.43 -237.25 -62.75
N MET A 226 95.48 -238.15 -63.07
CA MET A 226 94.15 -237.75 -63.56
C MET A 226 93.27 -237.15 -62.46
N GLU A 227 93.37 -237.65 -61.23
CA GLU A 227 92.59 -237.18 -60.08
C GLU A 227 93.10 -235.82 -59.57
N GLU A 228 94.42 -235.60 -59.52
CA GLU A 228 95.01 -234.27 -59.24
C GLU A 228 94.64 -233.23 -60.31
N LYS A 229 94.63 -233.61 -61.60
CA LYS A 229 94.11 -232.76 -62.70
C LYS A 229 92.61 -232.49 -62.63
N CYS A 230 91.87 -233.14 -61.74
CA CYS A 230 90.47 -232.83 -61.44
C CYS A 230 90.38 -231.78 -60.33
N LEU A 231 91.00 -232.06 -59.18
CA LEU A 231 91.05 -231.17 -58.00
C LEU A 231 91.56 -229.75 -58.31
N LEU A 232 92.61 -229.62 -59.12
CA LEU A 232 93.16 -228.31 -59.51
C LEU A 232 92.18 -227.46 -60.33
N ARG A 233 91.27 -228.07 -61.10
CA ARG A 233 90.23 -227.33 -61.84
C ARG A 233 89.11 -226.83 -60.93
N GLU A 234 88.72 -227.65 -59.96
CA GLU A 234 87.67 -227.31 -59.00
C GLU A 234 88.10 -226.17 -58.05
N GLN A 235 89.38 -226.14 -57.67
CA GLN A 235 89.98 -225.01 -56.92
C GLN A 235 90.03 -223.71 -57.75
N LEU A 236 90.40 -223.77 -59.04
CA LEU A 236 90.36 -222.60 -59.91
C LEU A 236 88.94 -222.04 -60.09
N GLN A 237 87.96 -222.92 -60.32
CA GLN A 237 86.56 -222.52 -60.52
C GLN A 237 85.94 -221.89 -59.26
N THR A 238 86.26 -222.40 -58.07
CA THR A 238 85.79 -221.79 -56.81
C THR A 238 86.46 -220.44 -56.52
N LEU A 239 87.74 -220.26 -56.88
CA LEU A 239 88.42 -218.96 -56.79
C LEU A 239 87.83 -217.92 -57.77
N GLU A 240 87.49 -218.35 -58.98
CA GLU A 240 86.87 -217.50 -60.01
C GLU A 240 85.46 -217.04 -59.60
N MET A 241 84.64 -217.95 -59.04
CA MET A 241 83.34 -217.59 -58.45
C MET A 241 83.47 -216.62 -57.27
N SER A 242 84.50 -216.79 -56.43
CA SER A 242 84.80 -215.86 -55.33
C SER A 242 85.13 -214.46 -55.85
N LYS A 243 86.02 -214.35 -56.85
CA LYS A 243 86.36 -213.07 -57.49
C LYS A 243 85.15 -212.40 -58.15
N GLN A 244 84.29 -213.17 -58.80
CA GLN A 244 83.08 -212.62 -59.42
C GLN A 244 82.09 -212.07 -58.36
N SER A 245 81.98 -212.72 -57.19
CA SER A 245 81.19 -212.20 -56.06
C SER A 245 81.74 -210.88 -55.52
N GLU A 246 83.07 -210.74 -55.44
CA GLU A 246 83.74 -209.52 -54.98
C GLU A 246 83.51 -208.35 -55.95
N ILE A 247 83.59 -208.59 -57.26
CA ILE A 247 83.31 -207.60 -58.31
C ILE A 247 81.85 -207.09 -58.23
N THR A 248 80.87 -207.98 -58.05
CA THR A 248 79.45 -207.55 -57.97
C THR A 248 79.14 -206.67 -56.76
N LYS A 249 79.76 -206.94 -55.59
CA LYS A 249 79.64 -206.08 -54.40
C LYS A 249 80.18 -204.67 -54.65
N LEU A 250 81.37 -204.58 -55.25
CA LEU A 250 81.99 -203.29 -55.58
C LEU A 250 81.16 -202.51 -56.64
N GLN A 251 80.54 -203.21 -57.59
CA GLN A 251 79.61 -202.59 -58.54
C GLN A 251 78.35 -202.03 -57.84
N GLU A 252 77.76 -202.78 -56.90
CA GLU A 252 76.63 -202.30 -56.09
C GLU A 252 77.00 -201.09 -55.21
N GLU A 253 78.17 -201.10 -54.58
CA GLU A 253 78.62 -200.00 -53.72
C GLU A 253 78.90 -198.73 -54.54
N ASN A 254 79.55 -198.87 -55.70
CA ASN A 254 79.79 -197.76 -56.63
C ASN A 254 78.45 -197.17 -57.15
N ALA A 255 77.47 -198.02 -57.48
CA ALA A 255 76.12 -197.57 -57.82
C ALA A 255 75.45 -196.82 -56.66
N LYS A 256 75.50 -197.35 -55.42
CA LYS A 256 74.94 -196.70 -54.22
C LYS A 256 75.63 -195.37 -53.90
N LEU A 257 76.92 -195.21 -54.21
CA LEU A 257 77.66 -193.95 -54.06
C LEU A 257 77.27 -192.94 -55.15
N SER A 258 77.19 -193.36 -56.41
CA SER A 258 76.72 -192.52 -57.52
C SER A 258 75.30 -191.98 -57.27
N ASP A 259 74.42 -192.81 -56.73
CA ASP A 259 73.03 -192.44 -56.44
C ASP A 259 72.93 -191.46 -55.25
N LYS A 260 73.79 -191.60 -54.23
CA LYS A 260 73.97 -190.61 -53.15
C LYS A 260 74.50 -189.27 -53.67
N LEU A 261 75.49 -189.30 -54.57
CA LEU A 261 76.07 -188.10 -55.18
C LEU A 261 75.01 -187.34 -56.00
N LYS A 262 74.25 -188.04 -56.83
CA LYS A 262 73.14 -187.45 -57.61
C LYS A 262 72.09 -186.80 -56.71
N LYS A 263 71.64 -187.49 -55.65
CA LYS A 263 70.68 -186.93 -54.68
C LYS A 263 71.23 -185.71 -53.93
N LYS A 264 72.54 -185.63 -53.68
CA LYS A 264 73.20 -184.44 -53.13
C LYS A 264 73.26 -183.29 -54.15
N GLN A 265 73.52 -183.56 -55.43
CA GLN A 265 73.48 -182.57 -56.51
C GLN A 265 72.06 -181.99 -56.69
N GLU A 266 71.03 -182.84 -56.73
CA GLU A 266 69.61 -182.44 -56.78
C GLU A 266 69.15 -181.66 -55.54
N SER A 267 69.75 -181.94 -54.38
CA SER A 267 69.50 -181.18 -53.14
C SER A 267 70.19 -179.81 -53.15
N PHE A 268 71.41 -179.73 -53.70
CA PHE A 268 72.15 -178.48 -53.82
C PHE A 268 71.48 -177.53 -54.83
N GLN A 269 71.07 -178.05 -55.99
CA GLN A 269 70.33 -177.27 -57.00
C GLN A 269 69.03 -176.69 -56.44
N ARG A 270 68.27 -177.47 -55.65
CA ARG A 270 67.07 -176.95 -54.96
C ARG A 270 67.39 -175.85 -53.96
N LEU A 271 68.42 -176.03 -53.13
CA LEU A 271 68.86 -174.99 -52.18
C LEU A 271 69.35 -173.71 -52.89
N GLN A 272 69.97 -173.85 -54.07
CA GLN A 272 70.38 -172.70 -54.88
C GLN A 272 69.17 -171.94 -55.44
N VAL A 273 68.17 -172.63 -56.00
CA VAL A 273 66.93 -172.00 -56.49
C VAL A 273 66.14 -171.35 -55.35
N GLU A 274 66.06 -171.99 -54.19
CA GLU A 274 65.41 -171.42 -52.99
C GLU A 274 66.15 -170.18 -52.48
N LYS A 275 67.48 -170.21 -52.44
CA LYS A 275 68.32 -169.03 -52.15
C LYS A 275 68.04 -167.91 -53.15
N GLU A 276 68.10 -168.17 -54.45
CA GLU A 276 67.88 -167.16 -55.49
C GLU A 276 66.46 -166.58 -55.42
N ALA A 277 65.44 -167.39 -55.13
CA ALA A 277 64.08 -166.93 -54.87
C ALA A 277 64.00 -166.00 -53.65
N LEU A 278 64.62 -166.37 -52.52
CA LEU A 278 64.65 -165.55 -51.30
C LEU A 278 65.41 -164.23 -51.48
N TYR A 279 66.49 -164.22 -52.27
CA TYR A 279 67.20 -162.98 -52.63
C TYR A 279 66.34 -162.08 -53.52
N ASN A 280 65.60 -162.64 -54.49
CA ASN A 280 64.70 -161.89 -55.35
C ASN A 280 63.48 -161.33 -54.59
N ASP A 281 62.88 -162.11 -53.70
CA ASP A 281 61.80 -161.66 -52.79
C ASP A 281 62.28 -160.56 -51.83
N SER A 282 63.45 -160.75 -51.19
CA SER A 282 64.05 -159.74 -50.32
C SER A 282 64.35 -158.44 -51.06
N ARG A 283 64.87 -158.52 -52.29
CA ARG A 283 65.09 -157.36 -53.16
C ARG A 283 63.78 -156.67 -53.51
N THR A 284 62.77 -157.41 -53.96
CA THR A 284 61.46 -156.86 -54.32
C THR A 284 60.82 -156.12 -53.13
N LYS A 285 60.93 -156.68 -51.91
CA LYS A 285 60.45 -156.03 -50.67
C LYS A 285 61.24 -154.76 -50.31
N ILE A 286 62.54 -154.73 -50.56
CA ILE A 286 63.35 -153.51 -50.40
C ILE A 286 62.91 -152.44 -51.42
N ASP A 287 62.74 -152.82 -52.69
CA ASP A 287 62.33 -151.93 -53.77
C ASP A 287 60.90 -151.38 -53.52
N GLU A 288 59.96 -152.21 -53.04
CA GLU A 288 58.64 -151.77 -52.56
C GLU A 288 58.71 -150.77 -51.40
N ILE A 289 59.57 -151.02 -50.40
CA ILE A 289 59.74 -150.14 -49.24
C ILE A 289 60.38 -148.81 -49.66
N GLN A 290 61.29 -148.81 -50.63
CA GLN A 290 61.83 -147.59 -51.23
C GLN A 290 60.76 -146.82 -52.00
N GLN A 291 59.97 -147.48 -52.84
CA GLN A 291 58.86 -146.84 -53.57
C GLN A 291 57.83 -146.22 -52.61
N ARG A 292 57.39 -146.94 -51.57
CA ARG A 292 56.46 -146.40 -50.55
C ARG A 292 57.04 -145.17 -49.86
N LYS A 293 58.31 -145.21 -49.45
CA LYS A 293 59.00 -144.05 -48.86
C LYS A 293 59.12 -142.88 -49.82
N GLU A 294 59.37 -143.12 -51.10
CA GLU A 294 59.37 -142.07 -52.11
C GLU A 294 57.98 -141.46 -52.32
N GLU A 295 56.92 -142.26 -52.35
CA GLU A 295 55.53 -141.80 -52.50
C GLU A 295 55.06 -141.02 -51.26
N GLU A 296 55.40 -141.48 -50.06
CA GLU A 296 55.22 -140.74 -48.81
C GLU A 296 55.98 -139.41 -48.81
N LEU A 297 57.25 -139.40 -49.24
CA LEU A 297 58.07 -138.19 -49.31
C LEU A 297 57.55 -137.20 -50.37
N LYS A 298 57.08 -137.68 -51.53
CA LYS A 298 56.38 -136.88 -52.56
C LYS A 298 55.07 -136.30 -52.00
N SER A 299 54.29 -137.08 -51.27
CA SER A 299 53.04 -136.65 -50.62
C SER A 299 53.28 -135.62 -49.50
N ILE A 300 54.33 -135.79 -48.69
CA ILE A 300 54.75 -134.83 -47.66
C ILE A 300 55.24 -133.55 -48.32
N ASN A 301 56.10 -133.61 -49.35
CA ASN A 301 56.56 -132.43 -50.08
C ASN A 301 55.40 -131.64 -50.71
N LEU A 302 54.43 -132.31 -51.34
CA LEU A 302 53.24 -131.65 -51.89
C LEU A 302 52.39 -130.99 -50.78
N ARG A 303 52.27 -131.62 -49.61
CA ARG A 303 51.59 -131.05 -48.43
C ARG A 303 52.33 -129.83 -47.87
N VAL A 304 53.66 -129.88 -47.78
CA VAL A 304 54.52 -128.77 -47.35
C VAL A 304 54.40 -127.61 -48.34
N GLN A 305 54.51 -127.86 -49.65
CA GLN A 305 54.30 -126.85 -50.69
C GLN A 305 52.92 -126.21 -50.58
N LYS A 306 51.85 -127.00 -50.42
CA LYS A 306 50.50 -126.46 -50.24
C LYS A 306 50.39 -125.58 -49.00
N VAL A 307 50.86 -126.05 -47.84
CA VAL A 307 50.85 -125.27 -46.59
C VAL A 307 51.68 -123.99 -46.73
N GLN A 308 52.77 -124.02 -47.50
CA GLN A 308 53.59 -122.85 -47.78
C GLN A 308 52.87 -121.83 -48.69
N THR A 309 52.13 -122.27 -49.72
CA THR A 309 51.27 -121.38 -50.52
C THR A 309 50.09 -120.84 -49.72
N ASP A 310 49.44 -121.67 -48.90
CA ASP A 310 48.31 -121.27 -48.06
C ASP A 310 48.77 -120.24 -47.01
N LEU A 311 49.98 -120.40 -46.44
CA LEU A 311 50.63 -119.44 -45.54
C LEU A 311 51.02 -118.13 -46.25
N MET A 312 51.53 -118.19 -47.48
CA MET A 312 51.82 -116.99 -48.28
C MET A 312 50.54 -116.20 -48.58
N ALA A 313 49.46 -116.88 -48.99
CA ALA A 313 48.16 -116.26 -49.21
C ALA A 313 47.55 -115.66 -47.92
N ALA A 314 47.65 -116.37 -46.79
CA ALA A 314 47.21 -115.85 -45.50
C ALA A 314 48.00 -114.61 -45.07
N ASN A 315 49.33 -114.59 -45.26
CA ASN A 315 50.17 -113.43 -44.97
C ASN A 315 49.85 -112.24 -45.87
N GLN A 316 49.59 -112.47 -47.16
CA GLN A 316 49.15 -111.44 -48.11
C GLN A 316 47.81 -110.82 -47.68
N ASN A 317 46.80 -111.66 -47.38
CA ASN A 317 45.50 -111.20 -46.88
C ASN A 317 45.65 -110.40 -45.56
N VAL A 318 46.55 -110.80 -44.66
CA VAL A 318 46.84 -110.07 -43.42
C VAL A 318 47.56 -108.74 -43.68
N ALA A 319 48.38 -108.63 -44.73
CA ALA A 319 48.97 -107.36 -45.14
C ALA A 319 47.91 -106.41 -45.71
N GLU A 320 47.05 -106.90 -46.62
CA GLU A 320 45.96 -106.11 -47.22
C GLU A 320 44.96 -105.63 -46.16
N LEU A 321 44.57 -106.48 -45.21
CA LEU A 321 43.68 -106.07 -44.10
C LEU A 321 44.33 -105.03 -43.17
N LYS A 322 45.65 -105.07 -42.97
CA LYS A 322 46.39 -104.04 -42.22
C LYS A 322 46.42 -102.72 -42.99
N GLU A 323 46.68 -102.74 -44.29
CA GLU A 323 46.67 -101.54 -45.14
C GLU A 323 45.28 -100.91 -45.21
N GLN A 324 44.22 -101.71 -45.37
CA GLN A 324 42.83 -101.24 -45.33
C GLN A 324 42.47 -100.61 -43.98
N LEU A 325 42.86 -101.24 -42.86
CA LEU A 325 42.64 -100.70 -41.52
C LEU A 325 43.43 -99.40 -41.28
N GLN A 326 44.68 -99.32 -41.75
CA GLN A 326 45.51 -98.12 -41.66
C GLN A 326 44.97 -96.98 -42.54
N SER A 327 44.46 -97.27 -43.74
CA SER A 327 43.77 -96.29 -44.59
C SER A 327 42.51 -95.78 -43.90
N LYS A 328 41.67 -96.66 -43.35
CA LYS A 328 40.44 -96.28 -42.64
C LYS A 328 40.73 -95.49 -41.38
N GLN A 329 41.76 -95.86 -40.61
CA GLN A 329 42.23 -95.05 -39.48
C GLN A 329 42.62 -93.64 -39.94
N LYS A 330 43.43 -93.52 -41.00
CA LYS A 330 43.86 -92.22 -41.54
C LYS A 330 42.69 -91.38 -42.07
N GLU A 331 41.72 -92.00 -42.74
CA GLU A 331 40.48 -91.36 -43.18
C GLU A 331 39.68 -90.82 -41.98
N HIS A 332 39.56 -91.60 -40.89
CA HIS A 332 38.90 -91.16 -39.67
C HIS A 332 39.66 -90.07 -38.92
N GLU A 333 41.00 -90.15 -38.85
CA GLU A 333 41.85 -89.09 -38.29
C GLU A 333 41.71 -87.77 -39.07
N MET A 334 41.70 -87.84 -40.41
CA MET A 334 41.45 -86.67 -41.27
C MET A 334 40.03 -86.11 -41.10
N ALA A 335 39.01 -86.96 -41.00
CA ALA A 335 37.63 -86.53 -40.74
C ALA A 335 37.47 -85.86 -39.36
N ILE A 336 38.13 -86.41 -38.33
CA ILE A 336 38.16 -85.82 -36.99
C ILE A 336 38.91 -84.48 -36.98
N HIS A 337 39.99 -84.35 -37.76
CA HIS A 337 40.69 -83.07 -37.93
C HIS A 337 39.78 -82.04 -38.60
N ALA A 338 39.18 -82.37 -39.75
CA ALA A 338 38.27 -81.47 -40.46
C ALA A 338 37.06 -81.04 -39.63
N LEU A 339 36.49 -81.93 -38.80
CA LEU A 339 35.42 -81.59 -37.87
C LEU A 339 35.91 -80.68 -36.73
N LYS A 340 37.13 -80.88 -36.21
CA LYS A 340 37.74 -79.96 -35.23
C LYS A 340 37.99 -78.58 -35.83
N ASP A 341 38.51 -78.51 -37.05
CA ASP A 341 38.73 -77.26 -37.77
C ASP A 341 37.40 -76.53 -38.03
N GLN A 342 36.36 -77.27 -38.45
CA GLN A 342 35.02 -76.73 -38.64
C GLN A 342 34.43 -76.17 -37.33
N VAL A 343 34.55 -76.91 -36.22
CA VAL A 343 34.08 -76.44 -34.90
C VAL A 343 34.91 -75.25 -34.42
N ALA A 344 36.23 -75.22 -34.65
CA ALA A 344 37.07 -74.07 -34.31
C ALA A 344 36.68 -72.82 -35.12
N CYS A 345 36.44 -72.96 -36.43
CA CYS A 345 35.98 -71.87 -37.29
C CYS A 345 34.57 -71.38 -36.88
N GLN A 346 33.64 -72.29 -36.58
CA GLN A 346 32.31 -71.93 -36.09
C GLN A 346 32.37 -71.24 -34.72
N SER A 347 33.24 -71.71 -33.82
CA SER A 347 33.48 -71.07 -32.52
C SER A 347 34.03 -69.66 -32.71
N ALA A 348 35.04 -69.48 -33.58
CA ALA A 348 35.63 -68.18 -33.87
C ALA A 348 34.61 -67.19 -34.45
N VAL A 349 33.80 -67.62 -35.44
CA VAL A 349 32.72 -66.78 -36.01
C VAL A 349 31.66 -66.44 -34.96
N SER A 350 31.30 -67.39 -34.09
CA SER A 350 30.34 -67.11 -33.00
C SER A 350 30.91 -66.16 -31.94
N GLN A 351 32.22 -66.22 -31.68
CA GLN A 351 32.92 -65.31 -30.79
C GLN A 351 33.02 -63.91 -31.40
N GLU A 352 33.42 -63.79 -32.67
CA GLU A 352 33.44 -62.52 -33.42
C GLU A 352 32.04 -61.88 -33.47
N GLN A 353 30.99 -62.68 -33.64
CA GLN A 353 29.61 -62.19 -33.56
C GLN A 353 29.25 -61.68 -32.16
N VAL A 354 29.67 -62.37 -31.08
CA VAL A 354 29.44 -61.92 -29.70
C VAL A 354 30.24 -60.66 -29.38
N GLU A 355 31.50 -60.58 -29.79
CA GLU A 355 32.35 -59.38 -29.64
C GLU A 355 31.78 -58.19 -30.42
N GLY A 356 31.26 -58.42 -31.63
CA GLY A 356 30.49 -57.45 -32.40
C GLY A 356 29.26 -56.94 -31.64
N MET A 357 28.39 -57.84 -31.17
CA MET A 357 27.20 -57.49 -30.39
C MET A 357 27.53 -56.75 -29.08
N LEU A 358 28.65 -57.08 -28.42
CA LEU A 358 29.13 -56.37 -27.23
C LEU A 358 29.62 -54.96 -27.57
N SER A 359 30.39 -54.81 -28.65
CA SER A 359 30.85 -53.49 -29.12
C SER A 359 29.69 -52.58 -29.55
N GLU A 360 28.65 -53.14 -30.18
CA GLU A 360 27.41 -52.42 -30.47
C GLU A 360 26.67 -52.04 -29.18
N ASN A 361 26.62 -52.93 -28.17
CA ASN A 361 25.99 -52.62 -26.89
C ASN A 361 26.71 -51.47 -26.15
N ASP A 362 28.04 -51.45 -26.15
CA ASP A 362 28.82 -50.37 -25.54
C ASP A 362 28.76 -49.06 -26.33
N ALA A 363 28.67 -49.13 -27.67
CA ALA A 363 28.36 -47.97 -28.50
C ALA A 363 26.95 -47.41 -28.20
N LEU A 364 25.95 -48.28 -28.05
CA LEU A 364 24.57 -47.90 -27.67
C LEU A 364 24.50 -47.31 -26.25
N ARG A 365 25.23 -47.86 -25.28
CA ARG A 365 25.37 -47.27 -23.93
C ARG A 365 26.00 -45.87 -23.98
N THR A 366 27.05 -45.71 -24.79
CA THR A 366 27.74 -44.42 -24.98
C THR A 366 26.80 -43.38 -25.62
N ASN A 367 26.04 -43.79 -26.65
CA ASN A 367 25.03 -42.95 -27.28
C ASN A 367 23.88 -42.59 -26.33
N LEU A 368 23.42 -43.53 -25.48
CA LEU A 368 22.41 -43.27 -24.47
C LEU A 368 22.89 -42.23 -23.44
N ALA A 369 24.10 -42.41 -22.89
CA ALA A 369 24.70 -41.44 -21.95
C ALA A 369 24.86 -40.05 -22.58
N ALA A 370 25.22 -39.97 -23.87
CA ALA A 370 25.29 -38.71 -24.61
C ALA A 370 23.90 -38.06 -24.79
N LEU A 371 22.85 -38.85 -25.07
CA LEU A 371 21.47 -38.37 -25.17
C LEU A 371 20.93 -37.88 -23.81
N GLU A 372 21.24 -38.59 -22.72
CA GLU A 372 20.93 -38.18 -21.35
C GLU A 372 21.65 -36.87 -20.99
N GLN A 373 22.93 -36.73 -21.34
CA GLN A 373 23.67 -35.47 -21.16
C GLN A 373 23.01 -34.32 -21.95
N ILE A 374 22.69 -34.52 -23.23
CA ILE A 374 21.98 -33.52 -24.06
C ILE A 374 20.62 -33.17 -23.44
N GLN A 375 19.88 -34.14 -22.91
CA GLN A 375 18.59 -33.91 -22.25
C GLN A 375 18.74 -33.11 -20.95
N THR A 376 19.77 -33.35 -20.14
CA THR A 376 20.03 -32.54 -18.93
C THR A 376 20.40 -31.10 -19.28
N VAL A 377 21.30 -30.88 -20.24
CA VAL A 377 21.68 -29.53 -20.72
C VAL A 377 20.45 -28.80 -21.28
N LYS A 378 19.65 -29.43 -22.15
CA LYS A 378 18.41 -28.84 -22.69
C LYS A 378 17.38 -28.52 -21.61
N THR A 379 17.36 -29.28 -20.51
CA THR A 379 16.48 -28.99 -19.35
C THR A 379 16.99 -27.78 -18.57
N GLN A 380 18.31 -27.62 -18.42
CA GLN A 380 18.93 -26.43 -17.83
C GLN A 380 18.70 -25.18 -18.70
N GLU A 381 18.87 -25.27 -20.01
CA GLU A 381 18.55 -24.20 -20.97
C GLU A 381 17.08 -23.76 -20.86
N LEU A 382 16.14 -24.71 -20.81
CA LEU A 382 14.71 -24.41 -20.65
C LEU A 382 14.38 -23.76 -19.29
N ASN A 383 15.13 -24.06 -18.24
CA ASN A 383 14.96 -23.41 -16.93
C ASN A 383 15.55 -22.00 -16.93
N LEU A 384 16.76 -21.82 -17.48
CA LEU A 384 17.37 -20.49 -17.66
C LEU A 384 16.49 -19.57 -18.52
N LEU A 385 15.90 -20.08 -19.60
CA LEU A 385 14.95 -19.33 -20.43
C LEU A 385 13.66 -18.98 -19.67
N ARG A 386 13.17 -19.83 -18.76
CA ARG A 386 12.04 -19.50 -17.87
C ARG A 386 12.42 -18.40 -16.87
N GLU A 387 13.59 -18.49 -16.25
CA GLU A 387 14.10 -17.50 -15.30
C GLU A 387 14.30 -16.13 -15.98
N GLN A 388 14.88 -16.10 -17.19
CA GLN A 388 14.99 -14.90 -18.01
C GLN A 388 13.62 -14.32 -18.39
N ASN A 389 12.63 -15.16 -18.74
CA ASN A 389 11.27 -14.70 -19.00
C ASN A 389 10.59 -14.14 -17.73
N LEU A 390 10.81 -14.74 -16.56
CA LEU A 390 10.28 -14.24 -15.29
C LEU A 390 10.91 -12.89 -14.93
N ALA A 391 12.23 -12.74 -15.09
CA ALA A 391 12.94 -11.48 -14.89
C ALA A 391 12.44 -10.37 -15.84
N LEU A 392 12.32 -10.67 -17.14
CA LEU A 392 11.78 -9.72 -18.13
C LEU A 392 10.33 -9.33 -17.85
N ASN A 393 9.48 -10.25 -17.37
CA ASN A 393 8.12 -9.91 -16.96
C ASN A 393 8.09 -9.04 -15.69
N ALA A 394 8.99 -9.27 -14.73
CA ALA A 394 9.13 -8.43 -13.54
C ALA A 394 9.62 -7.02 -13.88
N GLU A 395 10.62 -6.88 -14.76
CA GLU A 395 11.06 -5.58 -15.29
C GLU A 395 9.92 -4.86 -16.04
N LEU A 396 9.16 -5.57 -16.87
CA LEU A 396 8.04 -5.00 -17.62
C LEU A 396 6.92 -4.53 -16.68
N GLN A 397 6.59 -5.31 -15.63
CA GLN A 397 5.67 -4.89 -14.58
C GLN A 397 6.18 -3.67 -13.81
N GLN A 398 7.47 -3.62 -13.46
CA GLN A 398 8.08 -2.45 -12.84
C GLN A 398 7.98 -1.21 -13.76
N ARG A 399 8.25 -1.35 -15.06
CA ARG A 399 8.11 -0.23 -16.01
C ARG A 399 6.66 0.26 -16.14
N HIS A 400 5.68 -0.62 -16.01
CA HIS A 400 4.28 -0.20 -15.95
C HIS A 400 3.93 0.53 -14.65
N THR A 401 4.37 0.07 -13.47
CA THR A 401 4.10 0.79 -12.21
C THR A 401 4.86 2.13 -12.14
N GLU A 402 6.08 2.20 -12.67
CA GLU A 402 6.79 3.46 -12.90
C GLU A 402 5.98 4.39 -13.83
N GLN A 403 5.51 3.89 -14.98
CA GLN A 403 4.70 4.66 -15.93
C GLN A 403 3.39 5.18 -15.31
N GLU A 404 2.68 4.35 -14.55
CA GLU A 404 1.47 4.74 -13.81
C GLU A 404 1.78 5.81 -12.75
N SER A 405 2.91 5.69 -12.04
CA SER A 405 3.32 6.71 -11.07
C SER A 405 3.67 8.05 -11.72
N PHE A 406 4.29 8.05 -12.91
CA PHE A 406 4.56 9.28 -13.65
C PHE A 406 3.29 9.89 -14.27
N LEU A 407 2.30 9.08 -14.63
CA LEU A 407 0.99 9.57 -15.05
C LEU A 407 0.25 10.24 -13.88
N ALA A 408 0.24 9.63 -12.69
CA ALA A 408 -0.33 10.24 -11.49
C ALA A 408 0.35 11.57 -11.15
N GLN A 409 1.70 11.61 -11.10
CA GLN A 409 2.46 12.85 -10.87
C GLN A 409 2.16 13.94 -11.91
N LYS A 410 1.98 13.55 -13.18
CA LYS A 410 1.61 14.48 -14.25
C LYS A 410 0.21 15.05 -14.04
N ASP A 411 -0.75 14.23 -13.64
CA ASP A 411 -2.13 14.67 -13.43
C ASP A 411 -2.27 15.51 -12.14
N ASP A 412 -1.47 15.23 -11.10
CA ASP A 412 -1.30 16.10 -9.92
C ASP A 412 -0.73 17.48 -10.32
N LEU A 413 0.37 17.51 -11.08
CA LEU A 413 0.99 18.75 -11.55
C LEU A 413 0.08 19.53 -12.50
N ASN A 414 -0.69 18.85 -13.35
CA ASN A 414 -1.68 19.46 -14.22
C ASN A 414 -2.86 20.04 -13.41
N SER A 415 -3.26 19.39 -12.32
CA SER A 415 -4.27 19.89 -11.39
C SER A 415 -3.78 21.13 -10.62
N GLN A 416 -2.53 21.12 -10.14
CA GLN A 416 -1.87 22.27 -9.52
C GLN A 416 -1.76 23.46 -10.49
N LEU A 417 -1.36 23.21 -11.75
CA LEU A 417 -1.31 24.22 -12.80
C LEU A 417 -2.70 24.76 -13.12
N GLN A 418 -3.73 23.92 -13.15
CA GLN A 418 -5.11 24.36 -13.36
C GLN A 418 -5.62 25.22 -12.19
N GLU A 419 -5.29 24.88 -10.94
CA GLU A 419 -5.68 25.68 -9.77
C GLU A 419 -4.89 27.00 -9.69
N SER A 420 -3.61 27.01 -10.07
CA SER A 420 -2.83 28.23 -10.25
C SER A 420 -3.42 29.12 -11.34
N ASN A 421 -3.83 28.56 -12.47
CA ASN A 421 -4.51 29.30 -13.53
C ASN A 421 -5.87 29.85 -13.08
N ARG A 422 -6.67 29.09 -12.29
CA ARG A 422 -7.90 29.61 -11.66
C ARG A 422 -7.60 30.78 -10.72
N ALA A 423 -6.56 30.68 -9.89
CA ALA A 423 -6.16 31.76 -8.98
C ALA A 423 -5.71 33.01 -9.75
N ASN A 424 -4.89 32.84 -10.80
CA ASN A 424 -4.47 33.93 -11.68
C ASN A 424 -5.66 34.58 -12.41
N SER A 425 -6.65 33.79 -12.87
CA SER A 425 -7.88 34.34 -13.46
C SER A 425 -8.65 35.19 -12.46
N ARG A 426 -8.87 34.71 -11.23
CA ARG A 426 -9.53 35.49 -10.15
C ARG A 426 -8.79 36.78 -9.83
N LEU A 427 -7.45 36.76 -9.81
CA LEU A 427 -6.62 37.95 -9.59
C LEU A 427 -6.67 38.94 -10.76
N LEU A 428 -6.79 38.45 -12.00
CA LEU A 428 -7.00 39.29 -13.19
C LEU A 428 -8.42 39.90 -13.20
N GLU A 429 -9.44 39.13 -12.83
CA GLU A 429 -10.81 39.61 -12.65
C GLU A 429 -10.84 40.75 -11.61
N GLN A 430 -10.27 40.55 -10.41
CA GLN A 430 -10.13 41.57 -9.38
C GLN A 430 -9.34 42.81 -9.85
N LEU A 431 -8.27 42.62 -10.65
CA LEU A 431 -7.53 43.73 -11.25
C LEU A 431 -8.38 44.53 -12.26
N THR A 432 -9.25 43.88 -13.02
CA THR A 432 -10.18 44.57 -13.92
C THR A 432 -11.32 45.27 -13.17
N GLU A 433 -11.84 44.67 -12.10
CA GLU A 433 -12.85 45.29 -11.21
C GLU A 433 -12.29 46.56 -10.56
N LEU A 434 -11.11 46.48 -9.93
CA LEU A 434 -10.41 47.64 -9.36
C LEU A 434 -10.05 48.69 -10.42
N GLY A 435 -9.77 48.28 -11.65
CA GLY A 435 -9.59 49.18 -12.79
C GLY A 435 -10.85 49.97 -13.12
N LEU A 436 -11.99 49.30 -13.21
CA LEU A 436 -13.30 49.91 -13.45
C LEU A 436 -13.76 50.80 -12.29
N GLU A 437 -13.52 50.40 -11.03
CA GLU A 437 -13.80 51.23 -9.85
C GLU A 437 -12.94 52.50 -9.84
N LYS A 438 -11.63 52.38 -10.13
CA LYS A 438 -10.72 53.52 -10.27
C LYS A 438 -11.21 54.48 -11.36
N ASP A 439 -11.56 53.98 -12.54
CA ASP A 439 -11.97 54.83 -13.66
C ASP A 439 -13.33 55.51 -13.37
N LYS A 440 -14.25 54.81 -12.71
CA LYS A 440 -15.51 55.38 -12.18
C LYS A 440 -15.25 56.48 -11.14
N LEU A 441 -14.36 56.26 -10.18
CA LEU A 441 -13.95 57.27 -9.20
C LEU A 441 -13.24 58.48 -9.84
N GLN A 442 -12.48 58.26 -10.92
CA GLN A 442 -11.89 59.34 -11.71
C GLN A 442 -12.98 60.16 -12.44
N GLN A 443 -14.01 59.53 -12.99
CA GLN A 443 -15.15 60.24 -13.58
C GLN A 443 -15.92 61.05 -12.52
N GLU A 444 -16.23 60.46 -11.37
CA GLU A 444 -16.89 61.16 -10.25
C GLU A 444 -16.06 62.34 -9.74
N LEU A 445 -14.74 62.20 -9.66
CA LEU A 445 -13.81 63.29 -9.34
C LEU A 445 -13.84 64.40 -10.40
N GLU A 446 -13.88 64.05 -11.69
CA GLU A 446 -14.00 65.01 -12.78
C GLU A 446 -15.35 65.75 -12.76
N GLU A 447 -16.45 65.07 -12.48
CA GLU A 447 -17.79 65.68 -12.36
C GLU A 447 -17.89 66.60 -11.14
N ALA A 448 -17.25 66.22 -10.02
CA ALA A 448 -17.06 67.08 -8.86
C ALA A 448 -16.22 68.31 -9.20
N ARG A 449 -15.11 68.16 -9.95
CA ARG A 449 -14.28 69.29 -10.45
C ARG A 449 -15.09 70.21 -11.36
N LYS A 450 -15.73 69.68 -12.41
CA LYS A 450 -16.61 70.44 -13.33
C LYS A 450 -17.72 71.19 -12.58
N THR A 451 -18.20 70.64 -11.45
CA THR A 451 -19.19 71.29 -10.58
C THR A 451 -18.56 72.36 -9.67
N ALA A 452 -17.35 72.15 -9.17
CA ALA A 452 -16.59 73.15 -8.42
C ALA A 452 -16.18 74.33 -9.31
N ASP A 453 -15.73 74.08 -10.54
CA ASP A 453 -15.39 75.11 -11.53
C ASP A 453 -16.62 75.96 -11.89
N LYS A 454 -17.79 75.34 -12.12
CA LYS A 454 -19.06 76.07 -12.29
C LYS A 454 -19.40 76.94 -11.09
N ARG A 455 -19.24 76.44 -9.85
CA ARG A 455 -19.45 77.21 -8.62
C ARG A 455 -18.46 78.37 -8.49
N LYS A 456 -17.18 78.16 -8.89
CA LYS A 456 -16.17 79.21 -8.93
C LYS A 456 -16.56 80.30 -9.93
N VAL A 457 -16.95 79.93 -11.15
CA VAL A 457 -17.39 80.88 -12.18
C VAL A 457 -18.59 81.70 -11.68
N MET A 458 -19.63 81.08 -11.10
CA MET A 458 -20.77 81.82 -10.53
C MET A 458 -20.37 82.75 -9.36
N LEU A 459 -19.35 82.40 -8.58
CA LEU A 459 -18.82 83.27 -7.51
C LEU A 459 -17.94 84.41 -8.06
N ASP A 460 -17.16 84.15 -9.12
CA ASP A 460 -16.38 85.17 -9.82
C ASP A 460 -17.34 86.16 -10.54
N GLU A 461 -18.43 85.65 -11.16
CA GLU A 461 -19.52 86.44 -11.75
C GLU A 461 -20.22 87.31 -10.69
N LEU A 462 -20.69 86.73 -9.57
CA LEU A 462 -21.26 87.49 -8.45
C LEU A 462 -20.30 88.53 -7.86
N ALA A 463 -18.99 88.25 -7.86
CA ALA A 463 -17.98 89.21 -7.41
C ALA A 463 -17.78 90.37 -8.40
N ILE A 464 -17.89 90.11 -9.71
CA ILE A 464 -17.89 91.13 -10.77
C ILE A 464 -19.17 91.97 -10.69
N GLU A 465 -20.34 91.34 -10.60
CA GLU A 465 -21.63 92.03 -10.41
C GLU A 465 -21.59 92.94 -9.19
N MET A 466 -21.18 92.44 -8.01
CA MET A 466 -21.02 93.25 -6.80
C MET A 466 -19.98 94.39 -6.95
N ALA A 467 -18.97 94.23 -7.79
CA ALA A 467 -17.99 95.28 -8.07
C ALA A 467 -18.55 96.35 -9.02
N GLU A 468 -19.30 95.96 -10.05
CA GLU A 468 -20.01 96.86 -10.96
C GLU A 468 -21.12 97.63 -10.22
N GLU A 469 -21.96 96.94 -9.47
CA GLU A 469 -23.04 97.51 -8.64
C GLU A 469 -22.46 98.56 -7.67
N LYS A 470 -21.33 98.24 -7.03
CA LYS A 470 -20.59 99.16 -6.15
C LYS A 470 -19.95 100.34 -6.91
N SER A 471 -19.58 100.15 -8.19
CA SER A 471 -19.10 101.23 -9.04
C SER A 471 -20.23 102.17 -9.46
N ARG A 472 -21.40 101.63 -9.84
CA ARG A 472 -22.61 102.39 -10.18
C ARG A 472 -23.08 103.23 -8.98
N HIS A 473 -23.25 102.62 -7.81
CA HIS A 473 -23.59 103.35 -6.59
C HIS A 473 -22.56 104.45 -6.24
N LYS A 474 -21.27 104.25 -6.55
CA LYS A 474 -20.22 105.28 -6.35
C LYS A 474 -20.34 106.41 -7.37
N GLU A 475 -20.70 106.12 -8.60
CA GLU A 475 -20.96 107.09 -9.68
C GLU A 475 -22.23 107.90 -9.39
N GLU A 476 -23.34 107.24 -9.04
CA GLU A 476 -24.59 107.87 -8.58
C GLU A 476 -24.36 108.77 -7.35
N LEU A 477 -23.60 108.31 -6.35
CA LEU A 477 -23.21 109.14 -5.19
C LEU A 477 -22.31 110.32 -5.60
N SER A 478 -21.54 110.21 -6.67
CA SER A 478 -20.75 111.31 -7.22
C SER A 478 -21.63 112.33 -7.95
N ASP A 479 -22.60 111.87 -8.74
CA ASP A 479 -23.55 112.72 -9.45
C ASP A 479 -24.51 113.44 -8.50
N VAL A 480 -25.01 112.76 -7.46
CA VAL A 480 -25.82 113.39 -6.41
C VAL A 480 -25.02 114.46 -5.65
N ARG A 481 -23.73 114.22 -5.38
CA ARG A 481 -22.83 115.23 -4.78
C ARG A 481 -22.61 116.41 -5.71
N LEU A 482 -22.34 116.15 -7.00
CA LEU A 482 -22.14 117.18 -8.02
C LEU A 482 -23.42 117.99 -8.27
N GLN A 483 -24.59 117.37 -8.20
CA GLN A 483 -25.88 118.05 -8.28
C GLN A 483 -26.14 118.92 -7.04
N HIS A 484 -25.85 118.41 -5.85
CA HIS A 484 -25.92 119.20 -4.63
C HIS A 484 -24.95 120.40 -4.66
N GLU A 485 -23.73 120.22 -5.17
CA GLU A 485 -22.76 121.32 -5.35
C GLU A 485 -23.26 122.38 -6.34
N LYS A 486 -23.83 121.96 -7.49
CA LYS A 486 -24.50 122.87 -8.44
C LYS A 486 -25.66 123.63 -7.79
N GLU A 487 -26.44 122.99 -6.94
CA GLU A 487 -27.56 123.61 -6.21
C GLU A 487 -27.07 124.60 -5.15
N VAL A 488 -26.04 124.26 -4.37
CA VAL A 488 -25.39 125.17 -3.42
C VAL A 488 -24.80 126.39 -4.14
N LEU A 489 -24.15 126.21 -5.30
CA LEU A 489 -23.65 127.31 -6.12
C LEU A 489 -24.80 128.17 -6.72
N SER A 490 -25.90 127.54 -7.14
CA SER A 490 -27.13 128.22 -7.60
C SER A 490 -27.76 129.06 -6.49
N ILE A 491 -27.85 128.53 -5.27
CA ILE A 491 -28.35 129.24 -4.09
C ILE A 491 -27.40 130.39 -3.72
N ARG A 492 -26.08 130.16 -3.73
CA ARG A 492 -25.08 131.21 -3.49
C ARG A 492 -25.20 132.35 -4.50
N ALA A 493 -25.34 132.05 -5.78
CA ALA A 493 -25.50 133.04 -6.85
C ALA A 493 -26.80 133.86 -6.71
N ARG A 494 -27.87 133.28 -6.13
CA ARG A 494 -29.10 134.04 -5.76
C ARG A 494 -28.82 134.99 -4.61
N TYR A 495 -28.22 134.53 -3.52
CA TYR A 495 -27.88 135.40 -2.39
C TYR A 495 -26.88 136.50 -2.78
N GLU A 496 -25.89 136.23 -3.63
CA GLU A 496 -24.96 137.24 -4.17
C GLU A 496 -25.64 138.26 -5.10
N LYS A 497 -26.81 137.93 -5.66
CA LYS A 497 -27.63 138.85 -6.46
C LYS A 497 -28.55 139.68 -5.55
N GLU A 498 -29.17 139.06 -4.55
CA GLU A 498 -29.99 139.74 -3.53
C GLU A 498 -29.15 140.74 -2.71
N LEU A 499 -27.96 140.34 -2.27
CA LEU A 499 -26.99 141.22 -1.58
C LEU A 499 -26.56 142.41 -2.45
N ARG A 500 -26.44 142.24 -3.77
CA ARG A 500 -26.18 143.34 -4.71
C ARG A 500 -27.37 144.29 -4.83
N GLY A 501 -28.58 143.76 -5.02
CA GLY A 501 -29.81 144.56 -5.07
C GLY A 501 -30.03 145.40 -3.81
N LEU A 502 -29.87 144.78 -2.62
CA LEU A 502 -29.93 145.48 -1.33
C LEU A 502 -28.87 146.58 -1.20
N HIS A 503 -27.68 146.37 -1.76
CA HIS A 503 -26.60 147.37 -1.73
C HIS A 503 -26.87 148.55 -2.68
N GLU A 504 -27.44 148.29 -3.86
CA GLU A 504 -27.88 149.30 -4.82
C GLU A 504 -29.03 150.14 -4.25
N GLU A 505 -30.02 149.51 -3.63
CA GLU A 505 -31.18 150.15 -2.98
C GLU A 505 -30.77 150.98 -1.74
N LYS A 506 -29.84 150.46 -0.92
CA LYS A 506 -29.22 151.17 0.21
C LYS A 506 -28.40 152.37 -0.25
N ASN A 507 -27.72 152.31 -1.40
CA ASN A 507 -26.97 153.46 -1.93
C ASN A 507 -27.91 154.52 -2.51
N ARG A 508 -28.98 154.11 -3.19
CA ARG A 508 -30.01 155.03 -3.71
C ARG A 508 -30.68 155.85 -2.61
N THR A 509 -31.09 155.20 -1.53
CA THR A 509 -31.68 155.87 -0.36
C THR A 509 -30.68 156.77 0.38
N GLU A 510 -29.39 156.40 0.43
CA GLU A 510 -28.35 157.28 0.96
C GLU A 510 -28.15 158.55 0.09
N GLU A 511 -28.28 158.45 -1.23
CA GLU A 511 -28.22 159.59 -2.16
C GLU A 511 -29.43 160.52 -2.07
N GLU A 512 -30.62 159.98 -1.83
CA GLU A 512 -31.84 160.77 -1.54
C GLU A 512 -31.69 161.58 -0.24
N ILE A 513 -31.17 160.98 0.83
CA ILE A 513 -30.86 161.67 2.10
C ILE A 513 -29.78 162.75 1.89
N ARG A 514 -28.73 162.46 1.09
CA ARG A 514 -27.70 163.45 0.70
C ARG A 514 -28.28 164.58 -0.17
N SER A 515 -29.46 164.44 -0.76
CA SER A 515 -30.17 165.57 -1.38
C SER A 515 -30.89 166.43 -0.34
N GLN A 516 -31.71 165.82 0.51
CA GLN A 516 -32.46 166.53 1.56
C GLN A 516 -31.54 167.35 2.48
N LEU A 517 -30.35 166.81 2.82
CA LEU A 517 -29.35 167.51 3.63
C LEU A 517 -28.72 168.73 2.94
N ARG A 518 -28.80 168.85 1.61
CA ARG A 518 -28.37 170.06 0.87
C ARG A 518 -29.44 171.15 0.91
N ASP A 519 -30.71 170.76 0.83
CA ASP A 519 -31.84 171.70 0.84
C ASP A 519 -32.02 172.35 2.23
N GLU A 520 -31.88 171.59 3.31
CA GLU A 520 -31.86 172.13 4.69
C GLU A 520 -30.65 173.04 4.96
N ARG A 521 -29.51 172.79 4.29
CA ARG A 521 -28.32 173.66 4.32
C ARG A 521 -28.47 174.96 3.52
N ALA A 522 -29.50 175.08 2.67
CA ALA A 522 -29.88 176.36 2.07
C ALA A 522 -30.73 177.17 3.06
N ARG A 523 -31.77 176.55 3.63
CA ARG A 523 -32.70 177.16 4.60
C ARG A 523 -32.00 177.75 5.83
N THR A 524 -30.98 177.06 6.36
CA THR A 524 -30.21 177.55 7.51
C THR A 524 -29.43 178.84 7.22
N LYS A 525 -28.91 179.02 5.99
CA LYS A 525 -28.19 180.23 5.61
C LYS A 525 -29.09 181.45 5.43
N GLU A 526 -30.34 181.25 5.04
CA GLU A 526 -31.35 182.31 4.99
C GLU A 526 -31.67 182.78 6.42
N LEU A 527 -31.80 181.86 7.37
CA LEU A 527 -32.03 182.17 8.80
C LEU A 527 -30.83 182.89 9.45
N GLU A 528 -29.59 182.47 9.18
CA GLU A 528 -28.38 183.13 9.68
C GLU A 528 -28.29 184.61 9.27
N SER A 529 -28.82 184.99 8.10
CA SER A 529 -28.79 186.37 7.59
C SER A 529 -29.61 187.37 8.40
N LEU A 530 -30.60 186.91 9.17
CA LEU A 530 -31.50 187.75 9.98
C LEU A 530 -30.99 187.94 11.43
N GLN A 531 -29.97 187.18 11.84
CA GLN A 531 -29.53 187.15 13.23
C GLN A 531 -28.98 188.48 13.80
N PRO A 532 -28.19 189.33 13.10
CA PRO A 532 -27.65 190.54 13.71
C PRO A 532 -28.73 191.55 14.13
N TYR A 533 -29.86 191.60 13.42
CA TYR A 533 -31.00 192.46 13.76
C TYR A 533 -31.71 192.03 15.06
N VAL A 534 -31.62 190.73 15.41
CA VAL A 534 -32.17 190.17 16.65
C VAL A 534 -31.25 190.44 17.84
N GLU A 535 -29.95 190.59 17.62
CA GLU A 535 -28.96 190.83 18.69
C GLU A 535 -28.97 192.31 19.13
N GLU A 536 -29.17 193.26 18.21
CA GLU A 536 -29.34 194.69 18.54
C GLU A 536 -30.62 194.94 19.36
N LEU A 537 -31.75 194.30 19.00
CA LEU A 537 -33.00 194.37 19.78
C LEU A 537 -32.86 193.76 21.20
N LYS A 538 -32.05 192.71 21.38
CA LYS A 538 -31.80 192.10 22.70
C LYS A 538 -31.05 193.02 23.65
N ALA A 539 -30.10 193.82 23.16
CA ALA A 539 -29.43 194.84 23.98
C ALA A 539 -30.42 195.89 24.51
N GLN A 540 -31.42 196.27 23.70
CA GLN A 540 -32.47 197.20 24.10
C GLN A 540 -33.38 196.60 25.20
N VAL A 541 -33.72 195.31 25.11
CA VAL A 541 -34.54 194.62 26.13
C VAL A 541 -33.85 194.57 27.50
N GLN A 542 -32.54 194.28 27.57
CA GLN A 542 -31.81 194.25 28.84
C GLN A 542 -31.81 195.61 29.57
N SER A 543 -31.86 196.72 28.82
CA SER A 543 -32.04 198.06 29.42
C SER A 543 -33.44 198.28 30.03
N MET A 544 -34.46 197.63 29.46
CA MET A 544 -35.84 197.69 29.96
C MET A 544 -36.06 196.78 31.17
N GLU A 545 -35.37 195.64 31.26
CA GLU A 545 -35.47 194.73 32.42
C GLU A 545 -34.99 195.37 33.73
N GLY A 546 -34.11 196.38 33.66
CA GLY A 546 -33.76 197.23 34.80
C GLY A 546 -34.98 197.95 35.44
N THR A 547 -36.07 198.15 34.69
CA THR A 547 -37.33 198.70 35.20
C THR A 547 -38.31 197.61 35.71
N LYS A 548 -38.15 196.35 35.28
CA LYS A 548 -38.96 195.21 35.73
C LYS A 548 -38.72 194.89 37.21
N GLY A 549 -37.47 194.99 37.65
CA GLY A 549 -37.07 194.77 39.06
C GLY A 549 -37.67 195.76 40.07
N TRP A 550 -38.35 196.83 39.63
CA TRP A 550 -39.15 197.68 40.50
C TRP A 550 -40.53 197.04 40.77
N PHE A 551 -41.19 196.53 39.73
CA PHE A 551 -42.48 195.84 39.84
C PHE A 551 -42.36 194.49 40.54
N GLU A 552 -41.30 193.72 40.31
CA GLU A 552 -41.13 192.42 40.99
C GLU A 552 -40.84 192.55 42.49
N ARG A 553 -40.23 193.66 42.94
CA ARG A 553 -40.14 193.95 44.39
C ARG A 553 -41.51 194.35 44.96
N ARG A 554 -42.31 195.11 44.22
CA ARG A 554 -43.69 195.47 44.58
C ARG A 554 -44.61 194.25 44.66
N LEU A 555 -44.45 193.31 43.74
CA LEU A 555 -45.15 192.02 43.74
C LEU A 555 -44.66 191.16 44.90
N LYS A 556 -43.34 191.11 45.13
CA LYS A 556 -42.76 190.38 46.25
C LYS A 556 -43.16 190.95 47.62
N GLU A 557 -43.35 192.27 47.77
CA GLU A 557 -43.95 192.86 48.98
C GLU A 557 -45.42 192.44 49.18
N ALA A 558 -46.20 192.30 48.10
CA ALA A 558 -47.58 191.81 48.15
C ALA A 558 -47.68 190.29 48.38
N GLU A 559 -46.75 189.52 47.82
CA GLU A 559 -46.63 188.09 48.03
C GLU A 559 -46.04 187.78 49.40
N GLU A 560 -45.04 188.51 49.89
CA GLU A 560 -44.52 188.36 51.27
C GLU A 560 -45.55 188.82 52.31
N THR A 561 -46.46 189.76 52.01
CA THR A 561 -47.57 190.06 52.94
C THR A 561 -48.70 189.02 52.91
N MET A 562 -49.03 188.42 51.76
CA MET A 562 -49.91 187.24 51.74
C MET A 562 -49.26 185.99 52.33
N GLU A 563 -47.98 185.74 52.06
CA GLU A 563 -47.26 184.56 52.55
C GLU A 563 -46.91 184.71 54.03
N ASN A 564 -46.66 185.92 54.53
CA ASN A 564 -46.62 186.19 55.97
C ASN A 564 -48.00 185.99 56.61
N SER A 565 -49.10 186.43 55.99
CA SER A 565 -50.45 186.11 56.49
C SER A 565 -50.75 184.61 56.46
N LYS A 566 -50.22 183.86 55.48
CA LYS A 566 -50.24 182.38 55.50
C LYS A 566 -49.29 181.81 56.54
N LEU A 567 -48.15 182.43 56.83
CA LEU A 567 -47.20 182.00 57.85
C LEU A 567 -47.78 182.23 59.25
N ASP A 568 -48.41 183.36 59.52
CA ASP A 568 -49.12 183.65 60.77
C ASP A 568 -50.23 182.60 60.99
N HIS A 569 -51.12 182.38 60.01
CA HIS A 569 -52.14 181.34 60.13
C HIS A 569 -51.57 179.91 60.09
N ALA A 570 -50.48 179.67 59.38
CA ALA A 570 -49.78 178.39 59.40
C ALA A 570 -49.05 178.19 60.72
N GLU A 571 -48.67 179.22 61.47
CA GLU A 571 -48.04 179.18 62.79
C GLU A 571 -49.07 179.15 63.93
N GLU A 572 -50.27 179.70 63.76
CA GLU A 572 -51.45 179.34 64.57
C GLU A 572 -51.77 177.85 64.37
N ILE A 573 -51.78 177.36 63.13
CA ILE A 573 -51.90 175.93 62.83
C ILE A 573 -50.68 175.16 63.35
N GLN A 574 -49.46 175.71 63.32
CA GLN A 574 -48.24 175.03 63.76
C GLN A 574 -48.13 174.99 65.28
N THR A 575 -48.70 175.94 66.01
CA THR A 575 -48.76 175.90 67.49
C THR A 575 -49.84 174.92 67.95
N LEU A 576 -51.02 174.93 67.31
CA LEU A 576 -52.04 173.88 67.51
C LEU A 576 -51.51 172.50 67.11
N GLN A 577 -50.87 172.35 65.95
CA GLN A 577 -50.28 171.09 65.50
C GLN A 577 -49.05 170.68 66.30
N LYS A 578 -48.19 171.60 66.79
CA LYS A 578 -47.08 171.23 67.70
C LYS A 578 -47.62 170.74 69.05
N ALA A 579 -48.68 171.34 69.58
CA ALA A 579 -49.37 170.78 70.74
C ALA A 579 -49.95 169.39 70.43
N HIS A 580 -50.62 169.23 69.29
CA HIS A 580 -51.24 167.96 68.89
C HIS A 580 -50.23 166.88 68.46
N THR A 581 -49.04 167.26 67.96
CA THR A 581 -47.95 166.34 67.57
C THR A 581 -47.07 165.98 68.74
N LEU A 582 -46.75 166.87 69.67
CA LEU A 582 -46.15 166.47 70.96
C LEU A 582 -47.07 165.51 71.72
N GLN A 583 -48.40 165.71 71.63
CA GLN A 583 -49.38 164.78 72.17
C GLN A 583 -49.46 163.46 71.38
N LEU A 584 -49.35 163.49 70.05
CA LEU A 584 -49.28 162.28 69.21
C LEU A 584 -47.94 161.54 69.29
N GLU A 585 -46.83 162.20 69.59
CA GLU A 585 -45.50 161.61 69.77
C GLU A 585 -45.37 160.99 71.16
N ALA A 586 -45.92 161.64 72.20
CA ALA A 586 -46.15 160.99 73.49
C ALA A 586 -47.05 159.75 73.33
N LYS A 587 -48.14 159.86 72.54
CA LYS A 587 -49.01 158.71 72.23
C LYS A 587 -48.35 157.70 71.27
N ALA A 588 -47.38 158.08 70.45
CA ALA A 588 -46.63 157.16 69.59
C ALA A 588 -45.57 156.40 70.39
N ALA A 589 -44.91 157.05 71.35
CA ALA A 589 -44.03 156.39 72.31
C ALA A 589 -44.83 155.39 73.16
N GLU A 590 -46.02 155.76 73.65
CA GLU A 590 -46.95 154.81 74.26
C GLU A 590 -47.37 153.69 73.28
N VAL A 591 -47.74 154.00 72.03
CA VAL A 591 -48.22 153.02 71.04
C VAL A 591 -47.11 152.07 70.57
N GLU A 592 -45.85 152.49 70.50
CA GLU A 592 -44.74 151.61 70.12
C GLU A 592 -44.27 150.75 71.29
N ALA A 593 -44.30 151.28 72.53
CA ALA A 593 -44.17 150.48 73.74
C ALA A 593 -45.33 149.46 73.87
N VAL A 594 -46.56 149.90 73.60
CA VAL A 594 -47.75 149.05 73.52
C VAL A 594 -47.65 148.08 72.34
N LYS A 595 -46.99 148.36 71.21
CA LYS A 595 -46.72 147.37 70.16
C LYS A 595 -45.70 146.32 70.60
N GLN A 596 -44.66 146.68 71.35
CA GLN A 596 -43.75 145.69 71.91
C GLN A 596 -44.49 144.81 72.93
N GLN A 597 -45.29 145.41 73.81
CA GLN A 597 -46.17 144.69 74.74
C GLN A 597 -47.22 143.85 74.01
N VAL A 598 -47.84 144.36 72.94
CA VAL A 598 -48.81 143.67 72.07
C VAL A 598 -48.14 142.58 71.25
N SER A 599 -46.83 142.66 70.94
CA SER A 599 -46.10 141.54 70.33
C SER A 599 -45.86 140.40 71.32
N GLY A 600 -45.67 140.72 72.60
CA GLY A 600 -45.68 139.76 73.71
C GLY A 600 -47.08 139.15 73.87
N MET A 601 -48.09 140.00 74.03
CA MET A 601 -49.49 139.58 74.07
C MET A 601 -49.97 138.94 72.77
N GLN A 602 -49.28 139.07 71.63
CA GLN A 602 -49.61 138.35 70.39
C GLN A 602 -49.25 136.87 70.54
N LYS A 603 -48.13 136.56 71.21
CA LYS A 603 -47.73 135.19 71.56
C LYS A 603 -48.62 134.61 72.65
N GLU A 604 -48.90 135.38 73.71
CA GLU A 604 -49.90 134.98 74.72
C GLU A 604 -51.30 134.83 74.08
N ARG A 605 -51.64 135.62 73.05
CA ARG A 605 -52.86 135.49 72.25
C ARG A 605 -52.83 134.29 71.30
N GLU A 606 -51.67 133.82 70.86
CA GLU A 606 -51.53 132.55 70.13
C GLU A 606 -51.72 131.35 71.08
N GLU A 607 -51.17 131.42 72.30
CA GLU A 607 -51.42 130.45 73.37
C GLU A 607 -52.89 130.45 73.83
N LEU A 608 -53.50 131.63 73.96
CA LEU A 608 -54.94 131.77 74.18
C LEU A 608 -55.77 131.41 72.95
N ASN A 609 -55.26 131.50 71.71
CA ASN A 609 -55.93 130.97 70.52
C ASN A 609 -55.93 129.43 70.52
N ASN A 610 -54.89 128.79 71.05
CA ASN A 610 -54.89 127.34 71.29
C ASN A 610 -55.93 126.97 72.36
N THR A 611 -56.17 127.85 73.34
CA THR A 611 -57.22 127.69 74.35
C THR A 611 -58.62 127.94 73.76
N ILE A 612 -58.81 128.99 72.96
CA ILE A 612 -60.02 129.27 72.18
C ILE A 612 -60.29 128.17 71.14
N SER A 613 -59.27 127.46 70.67
CA SER A 613 -59.44 126.29 69.78
C SER A 613 -60.02 125.08 70.53
N LYS A 614 -59.78 124.96 71.84
CA LYS A 614 -60.51 124.02 72.71
C LYS A 614 -61.97 124.47 72.90
N LEU A 615 -62.21 125.75 73.16
CA LEU A 615 -63.58 126.31 73.26
C LEU A 615 -64.35 126.25 71.92
N LYS A 616 -63.66 126.29 70.77
CA LYS A 616 -64.27 126.07 69.44
C LYS A 616 -64.71 124.62 69.22
N GLN A 617 -64.12 123.64 69.92
CA GLN A 617 -64.65 122.28 69.95
C GLN A 617 -65.97 122.24 70.76
N GLU A 618 -66.06 122.96 71.88
CA GLU A 618 -67.33 123.11 72.63
C GLU A 618 -68.43 123.78 71.77
N ILE A 619 -68.08 124.79 70.96
CA ILE A 619 -69.02 125.41 70.00
C ILE A 619 -69.48 124.39 68.95
N LYS A 620 -68.60 123.52 68.45
CA LYS A 620 -68.98 122.42 67.54
C LYS A 620 -69.99 121.48 68.20
N ASP A 621 -69.82 121.20 69.49
CA ASP A 621 -70.75 120.37 70.25
C ASP A 621 -72.11 121.09 70.44
N THR A 622 -72.15 122.42 70.55
CA THR A 622 -73.43 123.18 70.50
C THR A 622 -74.11 123.16 69.13
N VAL A 623 -73.36 123.04 68.03
CA VAL A 623 -73.93 122.88 66.67
C VAL A 623 -74.56 121.49 66.51
N ASP A 624 -73.92 120.42 66.97
CA ASP A 624 -74.57 119.10 67.03
C ASP A 624 -75.73 119.08 68.07
N GLY A 625 -75.69 119.95 69.08
CA GLY A 625 -76.84 120.28 69.95
C GLY A 625 -78.03 120.88 69.19
N GLN A 626 -77.80 121.83 68.26
CA GLN A 626 -78.85 122.33 67.36
C GLN A 626 -79.40 121.22 66.46
N ARG A 627 -78.54 120.32 65.98
CA ARG A 627 -78.91 119.13 65.18
C ARG A 627 -79.80 118.13 65.95
N ILE A 628 -79.63 118.06 67.27
CA ILE A 628 -80.51 117.30 68.18
C ILE A 628 -81.85 118.03 68.39
N LEU A 629 -81.85 119.37 68.44
CA LEU A 629 -83.07 120.18 68.43
C LEU A 629 -83.84 120.05 67.11
N GLU A 630 -83.18 120.01 65.95
CA GLU A 630 -83.81 119.71 64.66
C GLU A 630 -84.47 118.32 64.65
N LYS A 631 -83.82 117.31 65.24
CA LYS A 631 -84.43 115.98 65.42
C LYS A 631 -85.71 116.04 66.28
N LYS A 632 -85.75 116.85 67.35
CA LYS A 632 -86.97 117.11 68.12
C LYS A 632 -88.03 117.90 67.33
N GLY A 633 -87.63 118.88 66.52
CA GLY A 633 -88.52 119.56 65.57
C GLY A 633 -89.16 118.59 64.57
N SER A 634 -88.40 117.58 64.12
CA SER A 634 -88.88 116.57 63.17
C SER A 634 -89.93 115.60 63.75
N SER A 635 -90.00 115.40 65.07
CA SER A 635 -91.10 114.64 65.69
C SER A 635 -92.36 115.49 65.83
N ALA A 636 -92.24 116.75 66.25
CA ALA A 636 -93.36 117.70 66.24
C ALA A 636 -93.97 117.88 64.83
N LEU A 637 -93.13 117.90 63.79
CA LEU A 637 -93.59 117.97 62.39
C LEU A 637 -94.35 116.71 61.94
N LYS A 638 -94.07 115.53 62.52
CA LYS A 638 -94.81 114.29 62.27
C LYS A 638 -96.17 114.30 62.96
N ASP A 639 -96.26 114.79 64.19
CA ASP A 639 -97.54 114.83 64.92
C ASP A 639 -98.45 115.99 64.48
N LEU A 640 -97.89 117.11 64.00
CA LEU A 640 -98.64 118.10 63.23
C LEU A 640 -99.22 117.52 61.93
N LYS A 641 -98.47 116.62 61.25
CA LYS A 641 -99.01 115.84 60.11
C LYS A 641 -100.16 114.92 60.52
N ARG A 642 -100.11 114.32 61.72
CA ARG A 642 -101.18 113.48 62.30
C ARG A 642 -102.41 114.32 62.65
N GLN A 643 -102.25 115.49 63.25
CA GLN A 643 -103.34 116.45 63.50
C GLN A 643 -103.98 116.93 62.19
N LEU A 644 -103.19 117.31 61.19
CA LEU A 644 -103.68 117.72 59.86
C LEU A 644 -104.50 116.60 59.17
N HIS A 645 -104.15 115.33 59.38
CA HIS A 645 -104.89 114.19 58.84
C HIS A 645 -106.19 113.89 59.63
N LEU A 646 -106.22 114.20 60.93
CA LEU A 646 -107.44 114.14 61.75
C LEU A 646 -108.40 115.30 61.45
N GLU A 647 -107.89 116.49 61.13
CA GLU A 647 -108.71 117.61 60.61
C GLU A 647 -109.30 117.30 59.23
N ARG A 648 -108.59 116.58 58.35
CA ARG A 648 -109.19 116.06 57.11
C ARG A 648 -110.35 115.12 57.40
N LYS A 649 -110.26 114.25 58.40
CA LYS A 649 -111.40 113.43 58.86
C LYS A 649 -112.51 114.23 59.58
N ARG A 650 -112.25 115.45 60.06
CA ARG A 650 -113.31 116.40 60.47
C ARG A 650 -114.00 117.02 59.27
N ALA A 651 -113.27 117.35 58.20
CA ALA A 651 -113.88 117.80 56.94
C ALA A 651 -114.82 116.74 56.34
N ASP A 652 -114.41 115.47 56.33
CA ASP A 652 -115.24 114.35 55.87
C ASP A 652 -116.54 114.18 56.69
N LYS A 653 -116.54 114.51 58.00
CA LYS A 653 -117.77 114.58 58.82
C LYS A 653 -118.48 115.93 58.79
N LEU A 654 -117.86 116.99 58.28
CA LEU A 654 -118.56 118.22 57.93
C LEU A 654 -119.43 118.03 56.67
N GLN A 655 -119.10 117.05 55.82
CA GLN A 655 -119.95 116.57 54.73
C GLN A 655 -121.24 115.89 55.24
N GLU A 656 -121.30 115.49 56.51
CA GLU A 656 -122.51 115.01 57.20
C GLU A 656 -123.34 116.18 57.80
N ARG A 657 -122.71 117.34 58.06
CA ARG A 657 -123.30 118.55 58.65
C ARG A 657 -124.26 119.32 57.71
N LEU A 658 -124.75 118.67 56.67
CA LEU A 658 -125.68 119.24 55.68
C LEU A 658 -126.87 118.34 55.33
N GLN A 659 -126.87 117.06 55.72
CA GLN A 659 -128.04 116.18 55.52
C GLN A 659 -128.93 116.09 56.77
N GLU A 660 -128.38 116.28 57.97
CA GLU A 660 -129.16 116.40 59.21
C GLU A 660 -128.99 117.78 59.86
N ILE A 661 -129.60 118.80 59.25
CA ILE A 661 -129.94 120.06 59.93
C ILE A 661 -131.03 119.82 61.00
N LEU A 662 -131.75 118.69 60.92
CA LEU A 662 -133.04 118.49 61.58
C LEU A 662 -133.18 117.18 62.41
N THR A 663 -132.10 116.39 62.64
CA THR A 663 -132.02 115.15 63.48
C THR A 663 -130.55 114.75 63.97
N ASN A 664 -130.31 114.08 65.13
CA ASN A 664 -129.22 113.10 65.63
C ASN A 664 -127.56 113.09 65.65
N THR A 665 -126.71 113.76 66.54
CA THR A 665 -125.49 113.31 67.48
C THR A 665 -123.92 112.81 67.25
N LYS A 666 -122.85 113.17 68.13
CA LYS A 666 -121.58 112.42 68.79
C LYS A 666 -119.93 112.58 68.62
N THR A 667 -119.10 112.91 69.71
CA THR A 667 -117.73 112.51 70.45
C THR A 667 -116.16 112.16 70.07
N ARG A 668 -115.09 112.55 70.94
CA ARG A 668 -113.71 111.93 71.48
C ARG A 668 -112.15 112.46 71.39
N THR A 669 -111.02 111.76 71.91
CA THR A 669 -109.63 112.26 72.50
C THR A 669 -108.23 111.37 72.49
N GLY A 670 -106.99 111.77 73.05
CA GLY A 670 -105.57 111.05 73.12
C GLY A 670 -104.35 111.50 74.13
N LEU A 671 -103.05 110.95 74.17
CA LEU A 671 -101.82 111.22 75.13
C LEU A 671 -100.30 110.61 74.91
N GLU A 672 -99.13 111.03 75.59
CA GLU A 672 -97.58 110.81 75.33
C GLU A 672 -96.42 110.74 76.54
N GLU A 673 -95.03 110.46 76.39
CA GLU A 673 -93.86 110.24 77.47
C GLU A 673 -92.22 110.35 77.19
N LEU A 674 -91.17 110.07 78.13
CA LEU A 674 -89.61 110.39 78.16
C LEU A 674 -88.42 109.53 78.97
N VAL A 675 -87.04 109.67 78.71
CA VAL A 675 -85.69 109.71 79.55
C VAL A 675 -84.66 108.57 80.16
N LEU A 676 -83.28 108.83 80.20
CA LEU A 676 -81.98 108.43 81.00
C LEU A 676 -81.19 107.03 81.27
N SER A 677 -79.80 107.08 81.40
CA SER A 677 -78.79 106.33 82.32
C SER A 677 -77.66 105.25 81.93
N GLU A 678 -76.37 105.49 82.37
CA GLU A 678 -75.20 104.70 82.97
C GLU A 678 -74.46 103.33 82.52
N ILE A 679 -73.13 103.21 82.89
CA ILE A 679 -72.10 102.09 83.11
C ILE A 679 -71.55 101.03 82.06
N ASN A 680 -70.20 100.79 82.15
CA ASN A 680 -69.40 99.50 82.11
C ASN A 680 -68.88 98.78 80.81
N SER A 681 -67.99 97.77 81.02
CA SER A 681 -67.23 96.88 80.07
C SER A 681 -68.09 95.74 79.44
N PRO A 682 -67.64 94.80 78.53
CA PRO A 682 -66.27 94.42 78.08
C PRO A 682 -66.12 94.00 76.57
N SER A 683 -65.09 93.18 76.28
CA SER A 683 -64.62 92.55 75.01
C SER A 683 -65.63 91.88 74.05
N ARG A 684 -65.15 91.62 72.80
CA ARG A 684 -65.21 90.32 72.03
C ARG A 684 -65.80 90.40 70.59
N MET A 685 -65.04 89.85 69.60
CA MET A 685 -65.50 89.34 68.27
C MET A 685 -66.00 90.39 67.22
N GLN A 686 -66.01 90.17 65.88
CA GLN A 686 -65.39 89.16 64.98
C GLN A 686 -65.62 89.50 63.48
N GLN A 687 -64.80 88.89 62.58
CA GLN A 687 -65.09 88.49 61.18
C GLN A 687 -64.95 89.45 59.95
N THR A 688 -64.15 88.94 58.98
CA THR A 688 -64.30 88.90 57.49
C THR A 688 -64.42 90.18 56.64
N GLY A 689 -63.93 90.09 55.38
CA GLY A 689 -64.05 91.19 54.41
C GLY A 689 -63.34 91.01 53.04
N ASP A 690 -63.01 89.77 52.69
CA ASP A 690 -62.59 89.14 51.42
C ASP A 690 -62.93 89.93 50.11
N SER A 691 -62.26 89.81 48.95
CA SER A 691 -61.73 88.60 48.30
C SER A 691 -61.09 88.86 46.91
N SER A 692 -60.27 87.92 46.39
CA SER A 692 -60.16 87.49 44.96
C SER A 692 -59.58 88.45 43.86
N SER A 693 -59.08 88.02 42.66
CA SER A 693 -58.51 86.76 42.11
C SER A 693 -57.99 86.94 40.64
N ILE A 694 -57.51 85.84 40.01
CA ILE A 694 -57.49 85.51 38.54
C ILE A 694 -56.15 85.56 37.76
N SER A 695 -55.55 84.37 37.61
CA SER A 695 -55.04 83.66 36.41
C SER A 695 -54.50 84.35 35.14
N SER A 696 -53.42 83.78 34.54
CA SER A 696 -53.33 83.32 33.12
C SER A 696 -52.05 82.51 32.80
N PHE A 697 -51.98 81.86 31.63
CA PHE A 697 -50.99 80.84 31.23
C PHE A 697 -49.82 81.35 30.32
N SER A 698 -48.68 80.63 30.36
CA SER A 698 -48.02 79.98 29.18
C SER A 698 -46.50 80.20 28.96
N TYR A 699 -45.78 79.07 28.85
CA TYR A 699 -44.61 78.75 28.00
C TYR A 699 -43.34 79.64 27.97
N ARG A 700 -42.23 79.08 28.48
CA ARG A 700 -40.93 79.08 27.76
C ARG A 700 -40.01 77.91 28.17
N GLU A 701 -38.98 77.68 27.37
CA GLU A 701 -38.16 76.46 27.32
C GLU A 701 -36.75 76.55 27.93
N ILE A 702 -36.18 75.35 28.15
CA ILE A 702 -34.77 74.96 28.02
C ILE A 702 -33.75 75.39 29.11
N MET A 703 -33.34 74.36 29.86
CA MET A 703 -32.02 74.07 30.42
C MET A 703 -31.33 75.08 31.36
N LYS A 704 -31.25 74.68 32.63
CA LYS A 704 -30.04 74.86 33.46
C LYS A 704 -29.96 73.76 34.50
N ASP A 705 -28.96 72.89 34.38
CA ASP A 705 -28.58 71.95 35.45
C ASP A 705 -27.22 72.36 36.02
N GLY A 706 -27.04 72.29 37.34
CA GLY A 706 -26.11 73.22 38.01
C GLY A 706 -25.75 72.97 39.48
N ALA A 707 -25.90 71.73 39.94
CA ALA A 707 -25.30 71.15 41.16
C ALA A 707 -25.85 71.53 42.58
N SER A 708 -25.57 70.59 43.49
CA SER A 708 -25.45 70.72 44.96
C SER A 708 -26.70 70.79 45.88
N ALA A 709 -27.41 69.66 45.98
CA ALA A 709 -27.71 68.93 47.25
C ALA A 709 -28.57 69.63 48.36
N PRO A 710 -28.91 68.99 49.51
CA PRO A 710 -28.76 67.56 49.89
C PRO A 710 -30.04 66.84 50.40
N SER A 711 -30.00 65.50 50.39
CA SER A 711 -30.54 64.56 51.40
C SER A 711 -31.84 64.87 52.18
N THR A 712 -32.85 63.96 52.09
CA THR A 712 -33.21 63.03 53.20
C THR A 712 -34.38 62.07 52.89
N ASN A 713 -34.34 60.86 53.49
CA ASN A 713 -35.48 60.00 53.93
C ASN A 713 -36.52 59.49 52.88
N LYS A 714 -36.62 58.15 52.61
CA LYS A 714 -37.44 57.10 53.30
C LYS A 714 -38.93 57.05 52.87
N SER A 715 -39.61 55.90 52.74
CA SER A 715 -39.21 54.47 52.98
C SER A 715 -40.26 53.45 52.51
N ASN A 716 -39.78 52.25 52.09
CA ASN A 716 -40.43 50.91 52.12
C ASN A 716 -41.70 50.73 51.25
N THR A 717 -42.13 49.53 50.81
CA THR A 717 -41.96 48.11 51.26
C THR A 717 -41.76 47.15 50.06
N SER A 718 -41.46 45.84 50.17
CA SER A 718 -40.75 45.03 51.19
C SER A 718 -40.35 43.65 50.60
N SER A 719 -39.22 43.11 51.07
CA SER A 719 -38.62 41.80 50.72
C SER A 719 -39.45 40.56 51.18
N PRO A 720 -39.01 39.32 50.89
CA PRO A 720 -38.02 38.68 51.78
C PRO A 720 -36.93 37.81 51.10
N GLN A 721 -35.91 37.48 51.90
CA GLN A 721 -34.92 36.39 51.79
C GLN A 721 -34.09 36.22 50.50
N SER A 722 -32.85 36.73 50.56
CA SER A 722 -31.71 36.18 49.81
C SER A 722 -30.99 35.12 50.66
N GLN A 723 -30.56 34.02 50.04
CA GLN A 723 -29.40 33.25 50.48
C GLN A 723 -28.33 33.34 49.39
N ARG A 724 -27.10 33.67 49.78
CA ARG A 724 -25.90 33.57 48.93
C ARG A 724 -25.59 32.07 48.69
N PRO A 725 -25.00 31.71 47.55
CA PRO A 725 -23.52 31.65 47.54
C PRO A 725 -22.90 32.21 46.25
N ALA A 726 -21.56 32.30 46.27
CA ALA A 726 -20.65 32.60 45.15
C ALA A 726 -20.93 33.91 44.37
N ASP A 727 -20.19 34.96 44.70
CA ASP A 727 -19.84 35.96 43.69
C ASP A 727 -18.84 35.29 42.74
N LEU A 728 -19.23 35.05 41.49
CA LEU A 728 -18.31 34.54 40.46
C LEU A 728 -17.30 35.61 40.11
N SER A 729 -16.04 35.22 39.94
CA SER A 729 -14.97 36.06 39.41
C SER A 729 -15.20 36.43 37.93
N ASP A 730 -14.58 37.52 37.48
CA ASP A 730 -14.56 37.87 36.04
C ASP A 730 -13.94 36.73 35.19
N ASP A 731 -13.05 35.92 35.78
CA ASP A 731 -12.48 34.72 35.15
C ASP A 731 -13.55 33.62 34.96
N GLU A 732 -14.37 33.34 35.97
CA GLU A 732 -15.49 32.38 35.87
C GLU A 732 -16.61 32.87 34.92
N VAL A 733 -16.87 34.18 34.89
CA VAL A 733 -17.75 34.80 33.90
C VAL A 733 -17.16 34.68 32.49
N SER A 734 -15.85 34.83 32.35
CA SER A 734 -15.13 34.64 31.07
C SER A 734 -15.14 33.17 30.63
N GLU A 735 -14.95 32.20 31.54
CA GLU A 735 -15.15 30.77 31.26
C GLU A 735 -16.58 30.46 30.80
N LEU A 736 -17.59 31.11 31.38
CA LEU A 736 -18.98 30.93 30.95
C LEU A 736 -19.26 31.54 29.57
N PHE A 737 -18.68 32.70 29.23
CA PHE A 737 -18.73 33.23 27.87
C PHE A 737 -17.96 32.37 26.87
N GLN A 738 -16.80 31.83 27.24
CA GLN A 738 -16.00 30.93 26.41
C GLN A 738 -16.75 29.61 26.16
N ARG A 739 -17.30 28.96 27.20
CA ARG A 739 -18.17 27.78 27.04
C ARG A 739 -19.42 28.08 26.23
N LEU A 740 -20.02 29.26 26.37
CA LEU A 740 -21.18 29.65 25.56
C LEU A 740 -20.80 29.82 24.09
N ALA A 741 -19.62 30.38 23.79
CA ALA A 741 -19.10 30.48 22.42
C ALA A 741 -18.78 29.09 21.83
N GLU A 742 -18.16 28.20 22.61
CA GLU A 742 -17.89 26.80 22.23
C GLU A 742 -19.18 26.03 21.94
N VAL A 743 -20.17 26.08 22.84
CA VAL A 743 -21.49 25.45 22.64
C VAL A 743 -22.24 26.05 21.45
N GLN A 744 -22.11 27.36 21.21
CA GLN A 744 -22.69 28.02 20.03
C GLN A 744 -22.01 27.57 18.73
N GLN A 745 -20.68 27.33 18.76
CA GLN A 745 -19.91 26.78 17.66
C GLN A 745 -20.24 25.30 17.41
N GLU A 746 -20.33 24.46 18.45
CA GLU A 746 -20.79 23.07 18.34
C GLU A 746 -22.21 23.00 17.77
N LYS A 747 -23.13 23.85 18.24
CA LYS A 747 -24.48 23.98 17.71
C LYS A 747 -24.49 24.35 16.22
N TRP A 748 -23.64 25.29 15.80
CA TRP A 748 -23.49 25.66 14.40
C TRP A 748 -22.93 24.51 13.54
N MET A 749 -21.90 23.81 14.02
CA MET A 749 -21.35 22.61 13.36
C MET A 749 -22.36 21.45 13.29
N LEU A 750 -23.27 21.33 14.27
CA LEU A 750 -24.36 20.35 14.25
C LEU A 750 -25.47 20.76 13.28
N GLU A 751 -25.85 22.04 13.21
CA GLU A 751 -26.77 22.57 12.20
C GLU A 751 -26.24 22.40 10.77
N GLU A 752 -24.93 22.56 10.56
CA GLU A 752 -24.29 22.29 9.27
C GLU A 752 -24.27 20.80 8.92
N LYS A 753 -23.96 19.91 9.89
CA LYS A 753 -24.08 18.45 9.71
C LYS A 753 -25.52 18.01 9.41
N VAL A 754 -26.52 18.61 10.06
CA VAL A 754 -27.94 18.34 9.75
C VAL A 754 -28.28 18.79 8.33
N LYS A 755 -27.89 20.00 7.90
CA LYS A 755 -28.07 20.46 6.51
C LYS A 755 -27.40 19.54 5.50
N HIS A 756 -26.18 19.05 5.77
CA HIS A 756 -25.52 18.08 4.90
C HIS A 756 -26.27 16.75 4.81
N LEU A 757 -26.85 16.25 5.92
CA LEU A 757 -27.70 15.07 5.92
C LEU A 757 -29.02 15.30 5.18
N GLU A 758 -29.67 16.45 5.36
CA GLU A 758 -30.88 16.84 4.62
C GLU A 758 -30.63 16.90 3.10
N VAL A 759 -29.55 17.56 2.67
CA VAL A 759 -29.14 17.63 1.26
C VAL A 759 -28.75 16.25 0.72
N SER A 760 -28.05 15.43 1.49
CA SER A 760 -27.71 14.06 1.08
C SER A 760 -28.94 13.15 0.97
N CYS A 761 -29.92 13.29 1.87
CA CYS A 761 -31.19 12.56 1.81
C CYS A 761 -32.04 13.02 0.63
N ALA A 762 -32.12 14.33 0.38
CA ALA A 762 -32.79 14.88 -0.79
C ALA A 762 -32.16 14.36 -2.09
N SER A 763 -30.83 14.43 -2.21
CA SER A 763 -30.09 13.91 -3.37
C SER A 763 -30.29 12.40 -3.57
N MET A 764 -30.32 11.61 -2.48
CA MET A 764 -30.59 10.17 -2.54
C MET A 764 -32.04 9.86 -2.96
N ALA A 765 -33.02 10.61 -2.48
CA ALA A 765 -34.42 10.48 -2.90
C ALA A 765 -34.57 10.80 -4.39
N ASP A 766 -33.95 11.88 -4.85
CA ASP A 766 -33.87 12.28 -6.26
C ASP A 766 -33.29 11.17 -7.14
N ASP A 767 -32.24 10.50 -6.67
CA ASP A 767 -31.56 9.42 -7.38
C ASP A 767 -32.39 8.13 -7.41
N ILE A 768 -33.14 7.84 -6.34
CA ILE A 768 -34.14 6.77 -6.29
C ILE A 768 -35.30 7.06 -7.26
N CYS A 769 -35.78 8.30 -7.34
CA CYS A 769 -36.80 8.70 -8.31
C CYS A 769 -36.31 8.55 -9.75
N LYS A 770 -35.08 8.99 -10.07
CA LYS A 770 -34.45 8.79 -11.39
C LYS A 770 -34.33 7.31 -11.75
N LYS A 771 -33.83 6.47 -10.83
CA LYS A 771 -33.72 5.02 -11.01
C LYS A 771 -35.09 4.35 -11.20
N THR A 772 -36.12 4.81 -10.48
CA THR A 772 -37.50 4.32 -10.62
C THR A 772 -38.07 4.67 -12.00
N ALA A 773 -37.91 5.90 -12.48
CA ALA A 773 -38.35 6.32 -13.81
C ALA A 773 -37.61 5.57 -14.94
N ILE A 774 -36.33 5.23 -14.75
CA ILE A 774 -35.58 4.37 -15.67
C ILE A 774 -36.19 2.94 -15.67
N ILE A 775 -36.50 2.38 -14.51
CA ILE A 775 -37.14 1.05 -14.42
C ILE A 775 -38.54 1.08 -15.06
N GLU A 776 -39.34 2.12 -14.83
CA GLU A 776 -40.66 2.28 -15.45
C GLU A 776 -40.58 2.39 -16.97
N THR A 777 -39.63 3.16 -17.52
CA THR A 777 -39.43 3.24 -18.99
C THR A 777 -39.01 1.89 -19.58
N TYR A 778 -38.07 1.17 -18.97
CA TYR A 778 -37.71 -0.19 -19.40
C TYR A 778 -38.89 -1.18 -19.31
N VAL A 779 -39.74 -1.09 -18.29
CA VAL A 779 -40.95 -1.93 -18.16
C VAL A 779 -42.01 -1.55 -19.21
N MET A 780 -42.20 -0.27 -19.49
CA MET A 780 -43.15 0.23 -20.49
C MET A 780 -42.72 -0.13 -21.91
N ASP A 781 -41.43 -0.02 -22.24
CA ASP A 781 -40.92 -0.40 -23.55
C ASP A 781 -40.81 -1.94 -23.70
N SER A 782 -40.62 -2.69 -22.60
CA SER A 782 -40.82 -4.14 -22.61
C SER A 782 -42.28 -4.53 -22.91
N ARG A 783 -43.26 -3.79 -22.37
CA ARG A 783 -44.69 -3.97 -22.71
C ARG A 783 -44.99 -3.60 -24.16
N ARG A 784 -44.47 -2.47 -24.67
CA ARG A 784 -44.60 -2.09 -26.09
C ARG A 784 -43.95 -3.12 -27.02
N GLY A 785 -42.77 -3.62 -26.69
CA GLY A 785 -42.08 -4.65 -27.45
C GLY A 785 -42.88 -5.95 -27.55
N LEU A 786 -43.56 -6.36 -26.47
CA LEU A 786 -44.51 -7.47 -26.49
C LEU A 786 -45.75 -7.15 -27.36
N GLN A 787 -46.31 -5.94 -27.21
CA GLN A 787 -47.56 -5.54 -27.88
C GLN A 787 -47.40 -5.36 -29.39
N MET A 788 -46.25 -4.84 -29.86
CA MET A 788 -45.89 -4.81 -31.28
C MET A 788 -45.68 -6.23 -31.83
N ARG A 789 -45.09 -7.13 -31.04
CA ARG A 789 -44.83 -8.53 -31.44
C ARG A 789 -46.10 -9.41 -31.51
N SER A 790 -47.24 -8.90 -31.01
CA SER A 790 -48.58 -9.47 -31.22
C SER A 790 -49.35 -8.88 -32.40
N GLY A 791 -48.74 -7.96 -33.18
CA GLY A 791 -49.38 -7.37 -34.38
C GLY A 791 -49.12 -8.13 -35.69
N ASP A 792 -48.04 -8.91 -35.78
CA ASP A 792 -47.62 -9.65 -36.98
C ASP A 792 -47.90 -11.18 -36.87
N ARG A 793 -49.16 -11.55 -36.59
CA ARG A 793 -49.69 -12.93 -36.71
C ARG A 793 -51.19 -12.95 -37.01
#